data_AF-A0A661PA90-F1
#
_entry.id   AF-A0A661PA90-F1
#
_cell.length_a   1.000
_cell.length_b   1.000
_cell.length_c   1.000
_cell.angle_alpha   90.00
_cell.angle_beta   90.00
_cell.angle_gamma   90.00
#
_symmetry.space_group_name_H-M   'P 1'
#
loop_
_entity.id
_entity.type
_entity.pdbx_description
1 polymer ?
#
loop_
_entity_poly.entity_id
_entity_poly.type
_entity_poly.pdbx_seq_one_letter_code
_entity_poly.pdbx_strand_id
1 'polypeptide(L)'
;MPARPCCLALPIALVVLLAGAGSAAGSRGLKANFAPQRVVIDGLPKEFGGDWRKLDYDVKGAAPAKSDLSVNATIAYDERHLYVAAEVQDDKLVGGADHLELLLGIPGGTLHSLKLYPGVPGKSRAQVKTGYRRVRGARIVEAPAEGGYTLEAKIPWTSIPKSSTIRVGYRGALFAHDADRSRTIESVVGSTDTRSYDSLPPISIECELALGSGLLRKQNLVEPPRRNLLVDMVGDKLKERVLVYKRYLVILGPGYRDGHQYYFRDLGAISHDRGLLRFEVKDFTGDGKADVLLRKRVKGPKGSVEVVEILSYHGDNETPASVFAQEVKLDLKGGSLVNKVVITGKGSRTKIVLEPGTANGINRKRFRRQSSTGATAVLTPWGKIASQTYQVERGKFVLTSEKSKAPDRPPPPAPTTHRPEPNRPPPSGNSGSTASNMERVYKLYKKQRKVRGRARFDLRANLAENAKIERLVVHDRDLVVFGEGYRGGRGFAAVTLAQFEKPRDIRSVSTWDVTGDGRHEIIVRGELRAPLPEDIGSGEMKRSVVMIYKLKGNHFDRVFAAEVGRRIGSKRIEAKIRFRSKGRYRVELKPGRAVGYTERTYPWLQKEAPTDDFEPLLLPWGGIDRVRLRYDGSKFVRK
;
A
#
# COMPACT_ATOMS: atom_id res chain seq x y z
N MET A 1 -14.44 44.52 69.64
CA MET A 1 -13.87 43.16 69.70
C MET A 1 -14.97 42.19 70.07
N PRO A 2 -15.17 41.10 69.31
CA PRO A 2 -15.37 39.81 69.97
C PRO A 2 -14.64 38.62 69.28
N ALA A 3 -14.74 37.47 69.94
CA ALA A 3 -13.98 36.23 69.78
C ALA A 3 -13.95 35.57 68.37
N ARG A 4 -12.88 34.78 68.17
CA ARG A 4 -12.76 33.74 67.12
C ARG A 4 -13.45 32.45 67.57
N PRO A 5 -14.12 31.69 66.68
CA PRO A 5 -14.39 30.27 66.89
C PRO A 5 -13.18 29.40 66.47
N CYS A 6 -13.03 28.25 67.11
CA CYS A 6 -11.96 27.29 66.87
C CYS A 6 -12.44 26.18 65.91
N CYS A 7 -11.70 25.89 64.83
CA CYS A 7 -12.01 24.76 63.94
C CYS A 7 -11.13 23.56 64.31
N LEU A 8 -11.76 22.49 64.81
CA LEU A 8 -11.13 21.17 64.90
C LEU A 8 -10.94 20.58 63.50
N ALA A 9 -9.74 20.09 63.20
CA ALA A 9 -9.45 19.31 62.02
C ALA A 9 -9.58 17.80 62.32
N LEU A 10 -10.48 17.11 61.61
CA LEU A 10 -10.55 15.65 61.57
C LEU A 10 -9.67 15.12 60.43
N PRO A 11 -8.80 14.11 60.66
CA PRO A 11 -8.07 13.46 59.59
C PRO A 11 -8.98 12.44 58.88
N ILE A 12 -9.28 12.68 57.60
CA ILE A 12 -9.94 11.68 56.75
C ILE A 12 -8.90 10.64 56.33
N ALA A 13 -9.02 9.43 56.87
CA ALA A 13 -8.18 8.30 56.47
C ALA A 13 -8.54 7.84 55.04
N LEU A 14 -7.68 8.13 54.08
CA LEU A 14 -7.83 7.69 52.70
C LEU A 14 -7.45 6.21 52.57
N VAL A 15 -8.45 5.32 52.73
CA VAL A 15 -8.27 3.89 52.45
C VAL A 15 -8.11 3.69 50.94
N VAL A 16 -6.87 3.52 50.50
CA VAL A 16 -6.55 3.13 49.12
C VAL A 16 -6.87 1.65 48.94
N LEU A 17 -8.11 1.37 48.54
CA LEU A 17 -8.49 0.07 48.00
C LEU A 17 -7.74 -0.17 46.68
N LEU A 18 -6.62 -0.89 46.78
CA LEU A 18 -5.93 -1.50 45.64
C LEU A 18 -6.81 -2.61 45.06
N ALA A 19 -7.86 -2.22 44.34
CA ALA A 19 -8.55 -3.11 43.42
C ALA A 19 -7.52 -3.58 42.38
N GLY A 20 -7.09 -4.83 42.51
CA GLY A 20 -6.13 -5.43 41.59
C GLY A 20 -6.67 -5.33 40.17
N ALA A 21 -5.99 -4.54 39.33
CA ALA A 21 -6.27 -4.46 37.90
C ALA A 21 -5.85 -5.79 37.24
N GLY A 22 -6.68 -6.82 37.43
CA GLY A 22 -6.64 -8.03 36.63
C GLY A 22 -6.72 -7.59 35.18
N SER A 23 -5.61 -7.77 34.46
CA SER A 23 -5.58 -7.47 33.03
C SER A 23 -6.54 -8.42 32.35
N ALA A 24 -7.75 -7.94 32.07
CA ALA A 24 -8.75 -8.67 31.31
C ALA A 24 -8.16 -8.97 29.93
N ALA A 25 -7.63 -10.18 29.77
CA ALA A 25 -7.18 -10.70 28.50
C ALA A 25 -8.42 -10.85 27.61
N GLY A 26 -8.69 -9.80 26.82
CA GLY A 26 -9.89 -9.73 25.98
C GLY A 26 -10.01 -10.97 25.09
N SER A 27 -11.24 -11.45 24.90
CA SER A 27 -11.50 -12.76 24.29
C SER A 27 -10.77 -12.92 22.95
N ARG A 28 -9.87 -13.90 22.91
CA ARG A 28 -8.93 -14.07 21.80
C ARG A 28 -9.69 -14.65 20.61
N GLY A 29 -10.01 -13.82 19.62
CA GLY A 29 -10.81 -14.20 18.44
C GLY A 29 -10.36 -15.46 17.71
N LEU A 30 -11.32 -16.09 17.02
CA LEU A 30 -11.12 -17.35 16.30
C LEU A 30 -10.23 -17.15 15.07
N LYS A 31 -9.43 -18.17 14.76
CA LYS A 31 -8.65 -18.25 13.52
C LYS A 31 -9.31 -19.27 12.62
N ALA A 32 -9.55 -18.89 11.36
CA ALA A 32 -9.98 -19.83 10.34
C ALA A 32 -8.77 -20.16 9.46
N ASN A 33 -8.26 -21.38 9.60
CA ASN A 33 -7.13 -21.86 8.79
C ASN A 33 -7.63 -22.26 7.40
N PHE A 34 -6.85 -22.01 6.35
CA PHE A 34 -7.18 -22.53 5.02
C PHE A 34 -6.97 -24.05 4.99
N ALA A 35 -7.90 -24.78 4.38
CA ALA A 35 -7.80 -26.20 4.13
C ALA A 35 -7.49 -26.43 2.64
N PRO A 36 -6.21 -26.46 2.21
CA PRO A 36 -5.84 -26.68 0.82
C PRO A 36 -6.07 -28.13 0.38
N GLN A 37 -6.10 -29.07 1.33
CA GLN A 37 -6.46 -30.46 1.11
C GLN A 37 -7.95 -30.67 1.39
N ARG A 38 -8.53 -31.70 0.77
CA ARG A 38 -9.93 -32.06 0.97
C ARG A 38 -10.15 -32.49 2.42
N VAL A 39 -10.78 -31.64 3.22
CA VAL A 39 -11.33 -32.01 4.53
C VAL A 39 -12.33 -33.16 4.31
N VAL A 40 -12.00 -34.32 4.86
CA VAL A 40 -12.94 -35.44 5.01
C VAL A 40 -13.90 -35.08 6.14
N ILE A 41 -15.12 -35.61 6.11
CA ILE A 41 -16.12 -35.36 7.16
C ILE A 41 -16.59 -36.74 7.62
N ASP A 42 -15.79 -37.39 8.44
CA ASP A 42 -16.00 -38.74 8.97
C ASP A 42 -16.27 -38.76 10.49
N GLY A 43 -16.24 -37.59 11.13
CA GLY A 43 -16.43 -37.39 12.57
C GLY A 43 -15.12 -37.23 13.33
N LEU A 44 -13.95 -37.52 12.72
CA LEU A 44 -12.64 -37.55 13.37
C LEU A 44 -11.78 -36.39 12.84
N PRO A 45 -11.60 -35.29 13.59
CA PRO A 45 -11.11 -34.01 13.07
C PRO A 45 -9.57 -33.94 12.85
N LYS A 46 -9.02 -34.89 12.09
CA LYS A 46 -7.59 -35.10 11.85
C LYS A 46 -6.97 -34.04 10.94
N GLU A 47 -7.74 -33.52 10.00
CA GLU A 47 -7.33 -32.51 9.02
C GLU A 47 -7.33 -31.08 9.59
N PHE A 48 -7.83 -30.88 10.81
CA PHE A 48 -7.94 -29.56 11.43
C PHE A 48 -6.65 -29.17 12.17
N GLY A 49 -5.96 -28.14 11.66
CA GLY A 49 -4.72 -27.64 12.23
C GLY A 49 -4.85 -27.12 13.68
N GLY A 50 -3.72 -27.10 14.39
CA GLY A 50 -3.59 -26.97 15.86
C GLY A 50 -4.00 -25.65 16.55
N ASP A 51 -4.96 -24.88 16.02
CA ASP A 51 -5.44 -23.62 16.61
C ASP A 51 -6.78 -23.77 17.39
N TRP A 52 -6.96 -24.95 17.98
CA TRP A 52 -8.09 -25.36 18.81
C TRP A 52 -8.35 -24.43 20.00
N ARG A 53 -9.63 -24.15 20.26
CA ARG A 53 -10.11 -23.26 21.33
C ARG A 53 -11.01 -23.99 22.30
N LYS A 54 -10.58 -24.04 23.55
CA LYS A 54 -11.46 -24.36 24.66
C LYS A 54 -12.60 -23.34 24.72
N LEU A 55 -13.80 -23.81 25.02
CA LEU A 55 -14.94 -22.97 25.41
C LEU A 55 -14.96 -22.93 26.94
N ASP A 56 -14.47 -21.84 27.51
CA ASP A 56 -14.16 -21.69 28.94
C ASP A 56 -14.81 -20.46 29.60
N TYR A 57 -15.71 -19.78 28.88
CA TYR A 57 -16.58 -18.76 29.44
C TYR A 57 -17.94 -19.36 29.79
N ASP A 58 -18.38 -19.22 31.04
CA ASP A 58 -19.73 -19.58 31.47
C ASP A 58 -20.72 -18.50 30.98
N VAL A 59 -21.64 -18.87 30.08
CA VAL A 59 -22.60 -17.94 29.43
C VAL A 59 -24.01 -18.09 30.00
N LYS A 60 -24.36 -19.30 30.47
CA LYS A 60 -25.63 -19.61 31.11
C LYS A 60 -25.46 -20.83 32.02
N GLY A 61 -26.17 -20.86 33.14
CA GLY A 61 -26.13 -21.96 34.12
C GLY A 61 -25.04 -21.75 35.17
N ALA A 62 -24.84 -22.75 36.02
CA ALA A 62 -23.61 -22.86 36.81
C ALA A 62 -22.46 -23.31 35.90
N ALA A 63 -21.21 -23.07 36.30
CA ALA A 63 -20.05 -23.60 35.60
C ALA A 63 -20.12 -25.15 35.63
N PRO A 64 -20.21 -25.83 34.47
CA PRO A 64 -20.37 -27.27 34.43
C PRO A 64 -19.10 -27.99 34.93
N ALA A 65 -19.26 -29.20 35.45
CA ALA A 65 -18.11 -30.03 35.77
C ALA A 65 -17.40 -30.42 34.46
N LYS A 66 -16.09 -30.71 34.51
CA LYS A 66 -15.37 -31.11 33.27
C LYS A 66 -15.94 -32.38 32.62
N SER A 67 -16.49 -33.29 33.41
CA SER A 67 -17.14 -34.52 32.96
C SER A 67 -18.54 -34.30 32.37
N ASP A 68 -19.18 -33.21 32.79
CA ASP A 68 -20.56 -32.80 32.53
C ASP A 68 -20.60 -31.98 31.22
N LEU A 69 -19.77 -30.94 31.09
CA LEU A 69 -19.50 -30.30 29.81
C LEU A 69 -18.07 -29.74 29.71
N SER A 70 -17.32 -30.15 28.69
CA SER A 70 -16.08 -29.47 28.30
C SER A 70 -15.85 -29.59 26.79
N VAL A 71 -15.63 -28.46 26.12
CA VAL A 71 -15.53 -28.41 24.65
C VAL A 71 -14.24 -27.74 24.20
N ASN A 72 -13.51 -28.41 23.30
CA ASN A 72 -12.53 -27.78 22.41
C ASN A 72 -13.12 -27.70 21.01
N ALA A 73 -13.01 -26.55 20.35
CA ALA A 73 -13.53 -26.39 18.99
C ALA A 73 -12.63 -25.50 18.12
N THR A 74 -12.71 -25.70 16.81
CA THR A 74 -11.89 -24.99 15.82
C THR A 74 -12.68 -24.75 14.52
N ILE A 75 -12.18 -23.84 13.69
CA ILE A 75 -12.77 -23.53 12.38
C ILE A 75 -11.70 -23.51 11.29
N ALA A 76 -12.09 -23.96 10.11
CA ALA A 76 -11.27 -23.94 8.89
C ALA A 76 -12.13 -23.52 7.70
N TYR A 77 -11.52 -23.23 6.54
CA TYR A 77 -12.28 -22.87 5.34
C TYR A 77 -11.61 -23.30 4.04
N ASP A 78 -12.43 -23.48 3.00
CA ASP A 78 -12.00 -23.56 1.61
C ASP A 78 -12.76 -22.54 0.74
N GLU A 79 -12.57 -22.60 -0.58
CA GLU A 79 -13.26 -21.73 -1.55
C GLU A 79 -14.80 -21.81 -1.54
N ARG A 80 -15.38 -22.87 -0.97
CA ARG A 80 -16.80 -23.24 -1.08
C ARG A 80 -17.48 -23.45 0.27
N HIS A 81 -16.72 -23.75 1.32
CA HIS A 81 -17.24 -24.13 2.63
C HIS A 81 -16.48 -23.46 3.78
N LEU A 82 -17.23 -23.21 4.84
CA LEU A 82 -16.75 -23.04 6.20
C LEU A 82 -16.83 -24.41 6.90
N TYR A 83 -15.80 -24.75 7.67
CA TYR A 83 -15.70 -25.97 8.44
C TYR A 83 -15.67 -25.66 9.94
N VAL A 84 -16.30 -26.51 10.73
CA VAL A 84 -16.26 -26.48 12.19
C VAL A 84 -15.93 -27.88 12.67
N ALA A 85 -14.98 -28.01 13.59
CA ALA A 85 -14.71 -29.25 14.29
C ALA A 85 -14.76 -29.03 15.80
N ALA A 86 -15.13 -30.07 16.54
CA ALA A 86 -15.09 -30.05 17.99
C ALA A 86 -14.83 -31.42 18.61
N GLU A 87 -14.23 -31.36 19.80
CA GLU A 87 -14.14 -32.42 20.79
C GLU A 87 -15.06 -32.00 21.94
N VAL A 88 -16.07 -32.81 22.26
CA VAL A 88 -17.07 -32.54 23.29
C VAL A 88 -17.01 -33.67 24.31
N GLN A 89 -16.63 -33.33 25.54
CA GLN A 89 -16.87 -34.13 26.73
C GLN A 89 -18.26 -33.73 27.25
N ASP A 90 -19.13 -34.72 27.42
CA ASP A 90 -20.57 -34.59 27.70
C ASP A 90 -21.03 -35.95 28.26
N ASP A 91 -21.54 -35.97 29.50
CA ASP A 91 -21.92 -37.22 30.15
C ASP A 91 -23.22 -37.83 29.60
N LYS A 92 -24.03 -37.03 28.87
CA LYS A 92 -25.36 -37.43 28.43
C LYS A 92 -25.92 -36.61 27.26
N LEU A 93 -25.50 -36.96 26.05
CA LEU A 93 -26.06 -36.42 24.81
C LEU A 93 -27.60 -36.65 24.64
N VAL A 94 -28.37 -35.58 24.76
CA VAL A 94 -29.81 -35.45 24.47
C VAL A 94 -30.04 -34.88 23.05
N GLY A 95 -30.17 -35.82 22.11
CA GLY A 95 -30.39 -35.55 20.69
C GLY A 95 -31.47 -34.50 20.37
N GLY A 96 -31.02 -33.39 19.76
CA GLY A 96 -31.87 -32.28 19.34
C GLY A 96 -32.05 -31.17 20.38
N ALA A 97 -31.51 -31.35 21.60
CA ALA A 97 -31.28 -30.30 22.57
C ALA A 97 -29.84 -29.80 22.43
N ASP A 98 -28.86 -30.69 22.60
CA ASP A 98 -27.45 -30.32 22.61
C ASP A 98 -26.96 -29.97 21.22
N HIS A 99 -26.11 -28.95 21.17
CA HIS A 99 -25.53 -28.47 19.94
C HIS A 99 -24.38 -27.51 20.21
N LEU A 100 -23.46 -27.46 19.25
CA LEU A 100 -22.64 -26.27 19.10
C LEU A 100 -23.39 -25.19 18.33
N GLU A 101 -23.06 -23.95 18.61
CA GLU A 101 -23.50 -22.78 17.88
C GLU A 101 -22.29 -21.98 17.42
N LEU A 102 -22.14 -21.82 16.10
CA LEU A 102 -21.27 -20.81 15.52
C LEU A 102 -22.08 -19.53 15.29
N LEU A 103 -21.83 -18.52 16.11
CA LEU A 103 -22.46 -17.20 16.00
C LEU A 103 -21.55 -16.29 15.16
N LEU A 104 -22.01 -15.88 13.99
CA LEU A 104 -21.29 -15.04 13.05
C LEU A 104 -21.81 -13.60 13.07
N GLY A 105 -20.93 -12.65 13.39
CA GLY A 105 -21.10 -11.23 13.10
C GLY A 105 -20.62 -10.93 11.67
N ILE A 106 -21.57 -10.82 10.75
CA ILE A 106 -21.34 -10.55 9.34
C ILE A 106 -21.21 -9.04 9.13
N PRO A 107 -20.22 -8.55 8.34
CA PRO A 107 -20.02 -7.11 8.11
C PRO A 107 -21.31 -6.34 7.76
N GLY A 108 -21.51 -5.25 8.52
CA GLY A 108 -22.73 -4.43 8.50
C GLY A 108 -23.73 -4.77 9.60
N GLY A 109 -23.28 -5.29 10.75
CA GLY A 109 -24.10 -5.45 11.96
C GLY A 109 -25.03 -6.67 11.98
N THR A 110 -24.94 -7.57 11.00
CA THR A 110 -25.86 -8.71 10.90
C THR A 110 -25.32 -9.89 11.72
N LEU A 111 -26.04 -10.32 12.75
CA LEU A 111 -25.78 -11.59 13.43
C LEU A 111 -26.43 -12.76 12.67
N HIS A 112 -25.75 -13.90 12.58
CA HIS A 112 -26.25 -15.13 12.00
C HIS A 112 -25.82 -16.33 12.84
N SER A 113 -26.78 -17.13 13.27
CA SER A 113 -26.56 -18.33 14.10
C SER A 113 -26.65 -19.59 13.24
N LEU A 114 -25.60 -20.40 13.30
CA LEU A 114 -25.52 -21.76 12.76
C LEU A 114 -25.46 -22.73 13.94
N LYS A 115 -26.46 -23.60 14.07
CA LYS A 115 -26.57 -24.59 15.16
C LYS A 115 -26.26 -25.99 14.63
N LEU A 116 -25.29 -26.65 15.24
CA LEU A 116 -24.71 -27.92 14.85
C LEU A 116 -25.18 -29.00 15.83
N TYR A 117 -26.29 -29.66 15.51
CA TYR A 117 -26.82 -30.75 16.32
C TYR A 117 -26.15 -32.06 15.91
N PRO A 118 -25.43 -32.77 16.80
CA PRO A 118 -24.97 -34.13 16.55
C PRO A 118 -26.18 -35.08 16.39
N GLY A 119 -25.93 -36.24 15.79
CA GLY A 119 -26.90 -37.32 15.76
C GLY A 119 -26.87 -38.13 17.05
N VAL A 120 -27.88 -38.97 17.24
CA VAL A 120 -27.87 -39.99 18.29
C VAL A 120 -28.11 -41.33 17.62
N PRO A 121 -27.16 -42.30 17.73
CA PRO A 121 -27.27 -43.60 17.08
C PRO A 121 -28.64 -44.24 17.27
N GLY A 122 -29.26 -44.67 16.16
CA GLY A 122 -30.60 -45.27 16.12
C GLY A 122 -31.78 -44.32 16.39
N LYS A 123 -31.56 -43.09 16.88
CA LYS A 123 -32.65 -42.16 17.29
C LYS A 123 -32.78 -40.92 16.40
N SER A 124 -31.68 -40.30 15.99
CA SER A 124 -31.71 -39.07 15.19
C SER A 124 -30.46 -38.89 14.31
N ARG A 125 -30.62 -38.16 13.20
CA ARG A 125 -29.52 -37.78 12.31
C ARG A 125 -28.98 -36.40 12.67
N ALA A 126 -27.66 -36.23 12.62
CA ALA A 126 -27.02 -34.93 12.75
C ALA A 126 -27.51 -33.92 11.71
N GLN A 127 -27.56 -32.65 12.11
CA GLN A 127 -28.10 -31.58 11.28
C GLN A 127 -27.56 -30.20 11.67
N VAL A 128 -27.16 -29.42 10.66
CA VAL A 128 -26.91 -27.99 10.81
C VAL A 128 -28.22 -27.23 10.56
N LYS A 129 -28.59 -26.30 11.46
CA LYS A 129 -29.78 -25.45 11.37
C LYS A 129 -29.43 -23.96 11.45
N THR A 130 -30.30 -23.12 10.90
CA THR A 130 -30.36 -21.69 11.20
C THR A 130 -31.79 -21.36 11.62
N GLY A 131 -31.95 -20.88 12.86
CA GLY A 131 -33.24 -20.97 13.56
C GLY A 131 -33.78 -22.41 13.53
N TYR A 132 -35.01 -22.58 13.09
CA TYR A 132 -35.65 -23.90 12.94
C TYR A 132 -35.37 -24.61 11.60
N ARG A 133 -34.75 -23.93 10.62
CA ARG A 133 -34.58 -24.46 9.25
C ARG A 133 -33.25 -25.19 9.09
N ARG A 134 -33.27 -26.40 8.53
CA ARG A 134 -32.05 -27.13 8.16
C ARG A 134 -31.29 -26.40 7.06
N VAL A 135 -29.97 -26.31 7.19
CA VAL A 135 -29.09 -25.68 6.20
C VAL A 135 -28.90 -26.62 5.00
N ARG A 136 -29.35 -26.19 3.81
CA ARG A 136 -29.22 -26.99 2.58
C ARG A 136 -27.75 -27.12 2.17
N GLY A 137 -27.33 -28.35 1.86
CA GLY A 137 -25.96 -28.66 1.44
C GLY A 137 -24.94 -28.73 2.59
N ALA A 138 -25.33 -28.43 3.83
CA ALA A 138 -24.49 -28.69 4.98
C ALA A 138 -24.45 -30.19 5.33
N ARG A 139 -23.25 -30.69 5.64
CA ARG A 139 -23.01 -32.02 6.21
C ARG A 139 -22.45 -31.84 7.60
N ILE A 140 -22.85 -32.72 8.51
CA ILE A 140 -22.26 -32.88 9.83
C ILE A 140 -22.17 -34.38 10.10
N VAL A 141 -21.08 -34.82 10.72
CA VAL A 141 -20.85 -36.20 11.18
C VAL A 141 -20.24 -36.13 12.56
N GLU A 142 -20.76 -36.95 13.46
CA GLU A 142 -20.29 -37.22 14.81
C GLU A 142 -19.60 -38.57 14.88
N ALA A 143 -18.62 -38.71 15.78
CA ALA A 143 -18.03 -39.98 16.16
C ALA A 143 -17.95 -40.09 17.69
N PRO A 144 -18.24 -41.27 18.30
CA PRO A 144 -18.07 -41.47 19.73
C PRO A 144 -16.63 -41.23 20.17
N ALA A 145 -16.45 -40.62 21.33
CA ALA A 145 -15.16 -40.41 21.99
C ALA A 145 -15.24 -40.89 23.45
N GLU A 146 -14.09 -41.00 24.12
CA GLU A 146 -14.08 -41.29 25.56
C GLU A 146 -14.79 -40.16 26.32
N GLY A 147 -15.89 -40.49 27.01
CA GLY A 147 -16.66 -39.51 27.78
C GLY A 147 -17.43 -38.46 26.95
N GLY A 148 -17.70 -38.73 25.67
CA GLY A 148 -18.50 -37.83 24.84
C GLY A 148 -18.41 -38.14 23.35
N TYR A 149 -18.21 -37.10 22.52
CA TYR A 149 -18.17 -37.23 21.07
C TYR A 149 -17.27 -36.19 20.41
N THR A 150 -16.78 -36.54 19.23
CA THR A 150 -16.19 -35.60 18.27
C THR A 150 -17.22 -35.26 17.20
N LEU A 151 -17.14 -34.06 16.63
CA LEU A 151 -17.99 -33.66 15.50
C LEU A 151 -17.22 -32.87 14.46
N GLU A 152 -17.63 -33.06 13.21
CA GLU A 152 -17.16 -32.29 12.06
C GLU A 152 -18.35 -31.80 11.25
N ALA A 153 -18.35 -30.52 10.89
CA ALA A 153 -19.36 -29.92 10.02
C ALA A 153 -18.73 -29.19 8.84
N LYS A 154 -19.38 -29.33 7.69
CA LYS A 154 -19.07 -28.69 6.41
C LYS A 154 -20.28 -27.88 5.97
N ILE A 155 -20.12 -26.55 5.92
CA ILE A 155 -21.21 -25.60 5.74
C ILE A 155 -20.93 -24.76 4.48
N PRO A 156 -21.76 -24.83 3.42
CA PRO A 156 -21.52 -24.05 2.20
C PRO A 156 -21.54 -22.54 2.48
N TRP A 157 -20.56 -21.80 1.96
CA TRP A 157 -20.55 -20.33 2.06
C TRP A 157 -21.83 -19.68 1.51
N THR A 158 -22.45 -20.30 0.50
CA THR A 158 -23.72 -19.83 -0.08
C THR A 158 -24.92 -19.93 0.86
N SER A 159 -24.81 -20.65 1.97
CA SER A 159 -25.86 -20.72 2.99
C SER A 159 -25.81 -19.60 4.03
N ILE A 160 -24.68 -18.90 4.12
CA ILE A 160 -24.45 -17.83 5.09
C ILE A 160 -24.73 -16.46 4.41
N PRO A 161 -25.52 -15.56 5.01
CA PRO A 161 -25.89 -14.30 4.37
C PRO A 161 -24.70 -13.46 3.91
N LYS A 162 -24.75 -12.97 2.66
CA LYS A 162 -23.67 -12.19 2.00
C LYS A 162 -22.35 -12.96 1.75
N SER A 163 -22.15 -14.16 2.29
CA SER A 163 -20.85 -14.87 2.25
C SER A 163 -20.46 -15.47 0.89
N SER A 164 -21.38 -15.45 -0.07
CA SER A 164 -21.08 -15.60 -1.50
C SER A 164 -20.20 -14.48 -2.06
N THR A 165 -20.09 -13.33 -1.37
CA THR A 165 -19.27 -12.17 -1.80
C THR A 165 -18.38 -11.60 -0.69
N ILE A 166 -18.55 -11.98 0.58
CA ILE A 166 -17.79 -11.41 1.72
C ILE A 166 -17.26 -12.55 2.59
N ARG A 167 -15.94 -12.68 2.76
CA ARG A 167 -15.30 -13.72 3.61
C ARG A 167 -14.25 -13.19 4.59
N VAL A 168 -14.20 -11.87 4.75
CA VAL A 168 -13.23 -11.13 5.56
C VAL A 168 -13.93 -10.14 6.47
N GLY A 169 -13.32 -9.82 7.61
CA GLY A 169 -13.87 -8.89 8.59
C GLY A 169 -15.04 -9.46 9.39
N TYR A 170 -15.19 -10.79 9.43
CA TYR A 170 -16.16 -11.44 10.28
C TYR A 170 -15.79 -11.27 11.75
N ARG A 171 -16.81 -11.26 12.58
CA ARG A 171 -16.70 -11.48 14.02
C ARG A 171 -17.41 -12.79 14.35
N GLY A 172 -17.11 -13.38 15.50
CA GLY A 172 -17.88 -14.52 15.95
C GLY A 172 -17.25 -15.30 17.08
N ALA A 173 -18.05 -16.22 17.59
CA ALA A 173 -17.73 -17.08 18.72
C ALA A 173 -18.41 -18.44 18.54
N LEU A 174 -17.87 -19.43 19.23
CA LEU A 174 -18.45 -20.75 19.37
C LEU A 174 -19.07 -20.87 20.77
N PHE A 175 -20.22 -21.51 20.86
CA PHE A 175 -20.91 -21.83 22.10
C PHE A 175 -21.31 -23.30 22.08
N ALA A 176 -21.22 -23.99 23.20
CA ALA A 176 -21.85 -25.28 23.42
C ALA A 176 -23.10 -25.09 24.27
N HIS A 177 -24.20 -25.71 23.88
CA HIS A 177 -25.46 -25.74 24.61
C HIS A 177 -25.74 -27.18 24.99
N ASP A 178 -26.13 -27.39 26.24
CA ASP A 178 -26.08 -28.66 26.94
C ASP A 178 -27.32 -28.86 27.82
N ALA A 179 -27.81 -30.09 27.93
CA ALA A 179 -29.11 -30.45 28.49
C ALA A 179 -29.25 -31.95 28.82
N ASP A 180 -28.95 -32.38 30.04
CA ASP A 180 -29.01 -33.80 30.41
C ASP A 180 -30.44 -34.31 30.67
N ARG A 181 -31.34 -33.59 31.35
CA ARG A 181 -32.61 -34.19 31.82
C ARG A 181 -33.77 -34.09 30.84
N SER A 182 -33.76 -33.06 30.00
CA SER A 182 -34.88 -32.72 29.11
C SER A 182 -34.35 -32.04 27.84
N ARG A 183 -35.23 -31.45 27.01
CA ARG A 183 -34.77 -30.58 25.90
C ARG A 183 -34.49 -29.13 26.32
N THR A 184 -34.44 -28.87 27.63
CA THR A 184 -34.17 -27.55 28.19
C THR A 184 -32.67 -27.41 28.39
N ILE A 185 -32.06 -26.40 27.76
CA ILE A 185 -30.63 -26.11 27.93
C ILE A 185 -30.37 -25.73 29.38
N GLU A 186 -29.56 -26.52 30.10
CA GLU A 186 -29.20 -26.33 31.51
C GLU A 186 -27.96 -25.43 31.60
N SER A 187 -26.88 -25.77 30.86
CA SER A 187 -25.64 -25.00 30.77
C SER A 187 -25.34 -24.46 29.36
N VAL A 188 -24.56 -23.37 29.28
CA VAL A 188 -23.94 -22.89 28.03
C VAL A 188 -22.54 -22.38 28.31
N VAL A 189 -21.53 -22.97 27.66
CA VAL A 189 -20.15 -22.46 27.65
C VAL A 189 -19.79 -21.87 26.29
N GLY A 190 -18.85 -20.90 26.25
CA GLY A 190 -18.48 -20.22 25.02
C GLY A 190 -17.00 -19.87 24.90
N SER A 191 -16.58 -19.48 23.70
CA SER A 191 -15.25 -18.89 23.44
C SER A 191 -15.17 -17.40 23.82
N THR A 192 -16.27 -16.85 24.35
CA THR A 192 -16.44 -15.52 24.95
C THR A 192 -17.78 -15.52 25.68
N ASP A 193 -17.91 -14.67 26.69
CA ASP A 193 -19.14 -14.33 27.42
C ASP A 193 -20.21 -13.59 26.58
N THR A 194 -19.79 -12.86 25.55
CA THR A 194 -20.66 -11.92 24.82
C THR A 194 -21.25 -12.47 23.52
N ARG A 195 -22.51 -12.08 23.25
CA ARG A 195 -23.23 -12.41 22.01
C ARG A 195 -23.55 -11.17 21.15
N SER A 196 -23.15 -9.99 21.61
CA SER A 196 -23.39 -8.70 20.96
C SER A 196 -22.41 -8.46 19.81
N TYR A 197 -22.91 -8.03 18.65
CA TYR A 197 -22.11 -7.89 17.41
C TYR A 197 -20.81 -7.10 17.58
N ASP A 198 -20.83 -5.94 18.26
CA ASP A 198 -19.64 -5.08 18.41
C ASP A 198 -18.60 -5.66 19.37
N SER A 199 -19.05 -6.46 20.34
CA SER A 199 -18.21 -7.12 21.35
C SER A 199 -17.68 -8.49 20.89
N LEU A 200 -18.32 -9.13 19.90
CA LEU A 200 -17.83 -10.40 19.35
C LEU A 200 -16.40 -10.23 18.79
N PRO A 201 -15.47 -11.13 19.15
CA PRO A 201 -14.08 -11.02 18.69
C PRO A 201 -13.97 -11.38 17.19
N PRO A 202 -12.88 -10.99 16.50
CA PRO A 202 -12.74 -11.23 15.06
C PRO A 202 -12.59 -12.73 14.74
N ILE A 203 -13.25 -13.18 13.67
CA ILE A 203 -12.87 -14.39 12.94
C ILE A 203 -11.90 -13.94 11.86
N SER A 204 -10.64 -14.36 11.97
CA SER A 204 -9.58 -13.98 11.03
C SER A 204 -9.21 -15.13 10.10
N ILE A 205 -9.33 -14.92 8.79
CA ILE A 205 -8.73 -15.79 7.77
C ILE A 205 -7.25 -15.40 7.53
N GLU A 206 -6.54 -16.16 6.70
CA GLU A 206 -5.08 -16.05 6.57
C GLU A 206 -4.56 -14.67 6.18
N CYS A 207 -5.18 -13.97 5.23
CA CYS A 207 -4.76 -12.60 4.89
C CYS A 207 -4.93 -11.60 6.05
N GLU A 208 -5.89 -11.82 6.96
CA GLU A 208 -6.11 -10.99 8.15
C GLU A 208 -5.09 -11.32 9.25
N LEU A 209 -4.74 -12.61 9.41
CA LEU A 209 -3.66 -13.07 10.27
C LEU A 209 -2.28 -12.57 9.78
N ALA A 210 -2.05 -12.57 8.47
CA ALA A 210 -0.85 -12.04 7.83
C ALA A 210 -0.74 -10.52 8.02
N LEU A 211 -1.84 -9.77 7.93
CA LEU A 211 -1.88 -8.34 8.24
C LEU A 211 -1.50 -8.08 9.71
N GLY A 212 -2.13 -8.81 10.64
CA GLY A 212 -1.91 -8.67 12.08
C GLY A 212 -0.48 -8.97 12.51
N SER A 213 0.02 -10.15 12.15
CA SER A 213 1.40 -10.59 12.43
C SER A 213 2.47 -9.79 11.65
N GLY A 214 2.09 -9.27 10.48
CA GLY A 214 2.92 -8.47 9.60
C GLY A 214 2.88 -6.98 9.92
N LEU A 215 2.21 -6.20 9.08
CA LEU A 215 2.28 -4.73 9.11
C LEU A 215 1.82 -4.14 10.44
N LEU A 216 0.73 -4.65 11.04
CA LEU A 216 0.19 -4.05 12.26
C LEU A 216 1.17 -4.19 13.43
N ARG A 217 1.71 -5.40 13.65
CA ARG A 217 2.76 -5.64 14.64
C ARG A 217 4.04 -4.86 14.32
N LYS A 218 4.52 -4.90 13.07
CA LYS A 218 5.80 -4.27 12.65
C LYS A 218 5.79 -2.74 12.71
N GLN A 219 4.62 -2.09 12.61
CA GLN A 219 4.47 -0.64 12.64
C GLN A 219 3.74 -0.12 13.89
N ASN A 220 3.52 -0.99 14.89
CA ASN A 220 2.79 -0.70 16.12
C ASN A 220 1.42 0.00 15.88
N LEU A 221 0.61 -0.60 15.00
CA LEU A 221 -0.70 -0.09 14.58
C LEU A 221 -1.81 -0.78 15.39
N VAL A 222 -1.99 -0.31 16.63
CA VAL A 222 -3.02 -0.82 17.56
C VAL A 222 -4.40 -0.17 17.41
N GLU A 223 -4.45 1.03 16.80
CA GLU A 223 -5.70 1.75 16.51
C GLU A 223 -6.51 1.06 15.39
N PRO A 224 -7.86 1.08 15.44
CA PRO A 224 -8.69 0.61 14.33
C PRO A 224 -8.45 1.41 13.04
N PRO A 225 -8.71 0.82 11.86
CA PRO A 225 -8.50 1.50 10.59
C PRO A 225 -9.50 2.64 10.39
N ARG A 226 -9.00 3.81 9.99
CA ARG A 226 -9.75 5.07 9.79
C ARG A 226 -10.72 5.02 8.59
N ARG A 227 -10.49 4.06 7.71
CA ARG A 227 -11.35 3.67 6.58
C ARG A 227 -11.33 2.15 6.53
N ASN A 228 -12.50 1.53 6.36
CA ASN A 228 -12.69 0.09 6.26
C ASN A 228 -13.86 -0.14 5.30
N LEU A 229 -13.57 -0.34 4.02
CA LEU A 229 -14.57 -0.58 2.98
C LEU A 229 -14.47 -2.03 2.48
N LEU A 230 -15.60 -2.61 2.09
CA LEU A 230 -15.67 -3.92 1.45
C LEU A 230 -16.07 -3.76 -0.01
N VAL A 231 -15.13 -4.00 -0.92
CA VAL A 231 -15.31 -3.79 -2.36
C VAL A 231 -14.55 -4.85 -3.15
N ASP A 232 -15.11 -5.28 -4.29
CA ASP A 232 -14.40 -6.13 -5.25
C ASP A 232 -13.26 -5.33 -5.90
N MET A 233 -12.02 -5.66 -5.52
CA MET A 233 -10.82 -4.99 -6.00
C MET A 233 -10.12 -5.77 -7.12
N VAL A 234 -10.38 -7.07 -7.24
CA VAL A 234 -9.64 -7.98 -8.14
C VAL A 234 -10.46 -8.44 -9.36
N GLY A 235 -11.78 -8.32 -9.33
CA GLY A 235 -12.73 -8.62 -10.40
C GLY A 235 -13.43 -9.98 -10.30
N ASP A 236 -13.38 -10.65 -9.15
CA ASP A 236 -13.90 -12.02 -8.94
C ASP A 236 -15.27 -12.06 -8.23
N LYS A 237 -15.85 -10.88 -7.92
CA LYS A 237 -17.08 -10.66 -7.13
C LYS A 237 -16.98 -10.97 -5.64
N LEU A 238 -15.85 -11.50 -5.16
CA LEU A 238 -15.53 -11.45 -3.74
C LEU A 238 -15.09 -10.03 -3.38
N LYS A 239 -15.19 -9.67 -2.10
CA LYS A 239 -14.90 -8.31 -1.62
C LYS A 239 -13.68 -8.31 -0.72
N GLU A 240 -12.67 -7.57 -1.14
CA GLU A 240 -11.53 -7.18 -0.33
C GLU A 240 -11.92 -6.13 0.70
N ARG A 241 -11.25 -6.18 1.85
CA ARG A 241 -11.17 -5.06 2.79
C ARG A 241 -10.12 -4.07 2.31
N VAL A 242 -10.58 -2.85 2.00
CA VAL A 242 -9.70 -1.70 1.74
C VAL A 242 -9.62 -0.86 3.02
N LEU A 243 -8.45 -0.88 3.65
CA LEU A 243 -8.22 -0.31 4.98
C LEU A 243 -7.24 0.87 4.91
N VAL A 244 -7.38 1.83 5.82
CA VAL A 244 -6.35 2.86 6.06
C VAL A 244 -5.98 2.93 7.53
N TYR A 245 -4.76 2.48 7.87
CA TYR A 245 -4.17 2.58 9.21
C TYR A 245 -3.14 3.71 9.23
N LYS A 246 -3.42 4.80 9.95
CA LYS A 246 -2.55 6.00 10.00
C LYS A 246 -2.21 6.51 8.58
N ARG A 247 -1.03 6.15 8.06
CA ARG A 247 -0.58 6.49 6.69
C ARG A 247 -0.52 5.32 5.70
N TYR A 248 -0.88 4.11 6.12
CA TYR A 248 -0.81 2.90 5.32
C TYR A 248 -2.17 2.57 4.71
N LEU A 249 -2.25 2.60 3.38
CA LEU A 249 -3.31 1.94 2.62
C LEU A 249 -3.03 0.44 2.63
N VAL A 250 -4.04 -0.38 2.91
CA VAL A 250 -3.96 -1.85 2.91
C VAL A 250 -5.13 -2.40 2.09
N ILE A 251 -4.88 -3.44 1.29
CA ILE A 251 -5.92 -4.21 0.58
C ILE A 251 -5.68 -5.69 0.87
N LEU A 252 -6.71 -6.41 1.27
CA LEU A 252 -6.67 -7.85 1.57
C LEU A 252 -8.05 -8.46 1.36
N GLY A 253 -8.12 -9.71 0.94
CA GLY A 253 -9.38 -10.38 0.67
C GLY A 253 -9.15 -11.76 0.08
N PRO A 254 -10.20 -12.59 0.03
CA PRO A 254 -10.09 -13.97 -0.47
C PRO A 254 -9.66 -14.06 -1.94
N GLY A 255 -9.97 -13.05 -2.77
CA GLY A 255 -9.53 -13.01 -4.17
C GLY A 255 -8.15 -12.39 -4.37
N TYR A 256 -7.63 -11.64 -3.38
CA TYR A 256 -6.31 -11.03 -3.47
C TYR A 256 -5.23 -12.02 -3.02
N ARG A 257 -4.43 -12.52 -3.98
CA ARG A 257 -3.35 -13.50 -3.75
C ARG A 257 -3.85 -14.69 -2.94
N ASP A 258 -4.94 -15.26 -3.46
CA ASP A 258 -5.58 -16.50 -3.00
C ASP A 258 -6.02 -16.46 -1.52
N GLY A 259 -6.20 -15.27 -0.95
CA GLY A 259 -6.62 -15.08 0.43
C GLY A 259 -5.51 -15.24 1.48
N HIS A 260 -4.25 -15.42 1.05
CA HIS A 260 -3.11 -15.66 1.95
C HIS A 260 -2.32 -14.39 2.31
N GLN A 261 -2.46 -13.31 1.53
CA GLN A 261 -1.62 -12.12 1.65
C GLN A 261 -2.41 -10.80 1.67
N TYR A 262 -1.70 -9.70 1.92
CA TYR A 262 -2.22 -8.34 1.83
C TYR A 262 -1.25 -7.46 1.04
N TYR A 263 -1.79 -6.50 0.29
CA TYR A 263 -1.06 -5.35 -0.21
C TYR A 263 -0.97 -4.29 0.88
N PHE A 264 0.14 -3.56 0.94
CA PHE A 264 0.16 -2.26 1.61
C PHE A 264 1.00 -1.23 0.88
N ARG A 265 0.63 0.04 1.04
CA ARG A 265 1.40 1.20 0.55
C ARG A 265 1.45 2.28 1.61
N ASP A 266 2.67 2.73 1.91
CA ASP A 266 2.89 3.96 2.66
C ASP A 266 2.47 5.15 1.77
N LEU A 267 1.49 5.93 2.23
CA LEU A 267 0.99 7.10 1.51
C LEU A 267 1.91 8.33 1.69
N GLY A 268 3.01 8.19 2.42
CA GLY A 268 4.02 9.21 2.69
C GLY A 268 3.77 9.97 3.98
N ALA A 269 4.47 11.09 4.18
CA ALA A 269 4.31 11.97 5.34
C ALA A 269 2.99 12.77 5.32
N ILE A 270 1.86 12.06 5.23
CA ILE A 270 0.54 12.60 5.49
C ILE A 270 0.39 12.80 7.01
N SER A 271 0.02 14.02 7.43
CA SER A 271 -0.20 14.31 8.85
C SER A 271 -1.36 13.46 9.36
N HIS A 272 -1.18 12.77 10.51
CA HIS A 272 -1.96 11.57 10.82
C HIS A 272 -3.49 11.77 10.79
N ASP A 273 -4.02 12.95 11.14
CA ASP A 273 -5.47 13.20 11.11
C ASP A 273 -5.98 14.06 9.94
N ARG A 274 -5.18 14.99 9.42
CA ARG A 274 -5.59 15.95 8.37
C ARG A 274 -4.93 15.72 7.01
N GLY A 275 -4.27 14.57 6.85
CA GLY A 275 -3.48 14.21 5.68
C GLY A 275 -4.25 13.47 4.59
N LEU A 276 -5.34 12.77 4.89
CA LEU A 276 -6.20 12.12 3.90
C LEU A 276 -7.54 12.87 3.82
N LEU A 277 -7.70 13.67 2.77
CA LEU A 277 -8.80 14.62 2.59
C LEU A 277 -10.00 14.03 1.83
N ARG A 278 -9.77 13.05 0.96
CA ARG A 278 -10.80 12.28 0.26
C ARG A 278 -10.32 10.85 0.08
N PHE A 279 -11.24 9.91 0.26
CA PHE A 279 -11.01 8.48 0.09
C PHE A 279 -12.28 7.88 -0.49
N GLU A 280 -12.21 7.41 -1.73
CA GLU A 280 -13.33 6.75 -2.43
C GLU A 280 -12.82 5.48 -3.09
N VAL A 281 -13.66 4.45 -3.12
CA VAL A 281 -13.36 3.17 -3.80
C VAL A 281 -14.55 2.83 -4.68
N LYS A 282 -14.32 2.78 -6.00
CA LYS A 282 -15.31 2.42 -7.04
C LYS A 282 -14.60 2.19 -8.36
N ASP A 283 -15.28 1.58 -9.32
CA ASP A 283 -14.79 1.50 -10.70
C ASP A 283 -14.67 2.92 -11.33
N PHE A 284 -13.44 3.39 -11.50
CA PHE A 284 -13.06 4.63 -12.17
C PHE A 284 -12.46 4.37 -13.57
N THR A 285 -12.05 3.14 -13.90
CA THR A 285 -11.34 2.80 -15.16
C THR A 285 -12.20 2.02 -16.18
N GLY A 286 -13.26 1.35 -15.73
CA GLY A 286 -14.20 0.58 -16.55
C GLY A 286 -13.79 -0.86 -16.78
N ASP A 287 -12.84 -1.40 -16.02
CA ASP A 287 -12.40 -2.80 -16.13
C ASP A 287 -13.23 -3.77 -15.25
N GLY A 288 -14.26 -3.25 -14.57
CA GLY A 288 -15.14 -4.01 -13.68
C GLY A 288 -14.61 -4.16 -12.25
N LYS A 289 -13.36 -3.77 -11.99
CA LYS A 289 -12.73 -3.78 -10.67
C LYS A 289 -12.91 -2.42 -10.01
N ALA A 290 -12.79 -2.35 -8.69
CA ALA A 290 -12.76 -1.07 -8.01
C ALA A 290 -11.35 -0.45 -7.97
N ASP A 291 -11.29 0.86 -8.17
CA ASP A 291 -10.10 1.68 -8.07
C ASP A 291 -10.17 2.56 -6.81
N VAL A 292 -9.02 2.87 -6.21
CA VAL A 292 -8.92 3.71 -5.01
C VAL A 292 -8.57 5.15 -5.40
N LEU A 293 -9.51 6.08 -5.20
CA LEU A 293 -9.25 7.52 -5.29
C LEU A 293 -8.82 8.08 -3.95
N LEU A 294 -7.69 8.78 -3.97
CA LEU A 294 -7.09 9.49 -2.84
C LEU A 294 -7.01 10.98 -3.16
N ARG A 295 -7.44 11.85 -2.23
CA ARG A 295 -6.92 13.22 -2.14
C ARG A 295 -6.12 13.32 -0.86
N LYS A 296 -4.81 13.49 -0.96
CA LYS A 296 -3.89 13.46 0.19
C LYS A 296 -3.02 14.70 0.27
N ARG A 297 -2.84 15.25 1.47
CA ARG A 297 -1.96 16.38 1.79
C ARG A 297 -0.64 15.87 2.37
N VAL A 298 0.44 16.02 1.61
CA VAL A 298 1.81 15.71 2.03
C VAL A 298 2.46 16.97 2.56
N LYS A 299 3.03 16.93 3.77
CA LYS A 299 3.84 18.03 4.32
C LYS A 299 5.31 17.85 3.90
N GLY A 300 5.99 18.95 3.61
CA GLY A 300 7.43 18.99 3.36
C GLY A 300 8.06 20.28 3.88
N PRO A 301 9.39 20.47 3.73
CA PRO A 301 10.11 21.60 4.36
C PRO A 301 9.65 23.00 3.87
N LYS A 302 9.09 23.08 2.66
CA LYS A 302 8.70 24.33 1.99
C LYS A 302 7.20 24.62 2.06
N GLY A 303 6.43 23.81 2.79
CA GLY A 303 4.96 23.90 2.86
C GLY A 303 4.28 22.54 2.71
N SER A 304 3.04 22.53 2.22
CA SER A 304 2.31 21.29 1.90
C SER A 304 1.79 21.26 0.48
N VAL A 305 1.56 20.06 -0.03
CA VAL A 305 0.98 19.78 -1.34
C VAL A 305 -0.16 18.80 -1.21
N GLU A 306 -1.30 19.10 -1.82
CA GLU A 306 -2.38 18.14 -2.02
C GLU A 306 -2.25 17.49 -3.39
N VAL A 307 -2.34 16.18 -3.42
CA VAL A 307 -2.32 15.35 -4.62
C VAL A 307 -3.66 14.62 -4.73
N VAL A 308 -4.28 14.65 -5.91
CA VAL A 308 -5.33 13.69 -6.30
C VAL A 308 -4.66 12.55 -7.05
N GLU A 309 -4.87 11.33 -6.58
CA GLU A 309 -4.27 10.11 -7.11
C GLU A 309 -5.37 9.03 -7.25
N ILE A 310 -5.34 8.26 -8.34
CA ILE A 310 -6.20 7.08 -8.53
C ILE A 310 -5.30 5.86 -8.68
N LEU A 311 -5.57 4.83 -7.87
CA LEU A 311 -4.87 3.55 -7.88
C LEU A 311 -5.77 2.47 -8.46
N SER A 312 -5.24 1.66 -9.37
CA SER A 312 -5.99 0.65 -10.10
C SER A 312 -5.20 -0.65 -10.21
N TYR A 313 -5.91 -1.78 -10.21
CA TYR A 313 -5.38 -3.08 -10.61
C TYR A 313 -5.27 -3.25 -12.14
N HIS A 314 -5.65 -2.24 -12.91
CA HIS A 314 -5.75 -2.30 -14.38
C HIS A 314 -4.57 -3.01 -15.08
N GLY A 315 -4.93 -3.92 -15.99
CA GLY A 315 -4.03 -4.83 -16.68
C GLY A 315 -3.67 -6.03 -15.82
N ASP A 316 -2.58 -6.70 -16.14
CA ASP A 316 -2.10 -7.89 -15.41
C ASP A 316 -1.27 -7.51 -14.17
N ASN A 317 -1.62 -6.43 -13.47
CA ASN A 317 -0.86 -5.98 -12.30
C ASN A 317 -1.36 -6.68 -11.03
N GLU A 318 -0.50 -7.48 -10.40
CA GLU A 318 -0.78 -8.12 -9.10
C GLU A 318 -1.01 -7.14 -7.93
N THR A 319 -0.73 -5.84 -8.12
CA THR A 319 -0.84 -4.81 -7.08
C THR A 319 -1.37 -3.51 -7.67
N PRO A 320 -2.11 -2.69 -6.90
CA PRO A 320 -2.63 -1.42 -7.40
C PRO A 320 -1.50 -0.45 -7.74
N ALA A 321 -1.54 0.07 -8.97
CA ALA A 321 -0.60 1.06 -9.48
C ALA A 321 -1.30 2.42 -9.69
N SER A 322 -0.53 3.51 -9.63
CA SER A 322 -1.06 4.84 -9.95
C SER A 322 -1.39 4.94 -11.44
N VAL A 323 -2.66 5.15 -11.76
CA VAL A 323 -3.17 5.38 -13.13
C VAL A 323 -3.51 6.85 -13.41
N PHE A 324 -3.51 7.66 -12.35
CA PHE A 324 -3.61 9.12 -12.38
C PHE A 324 -2.93 9.70 -11.13
N ALA A 325 -2.16 10.79 -11.28
CA ALA A 325 -1.62 11.55 -10.16
C ALA A 325 -1.39 13.02 -10.55
N GLN A 326 -2.00 13.95 -9.83
CA GLN A 326 -1.93 15.40 -10.09
C GLN A 326 -1.78 16.17 -8.76
N GLU A 327 -0.85 17.13 -8.70
CA GLU A 327 -0.81 18.14 -7.64
C GLU A 327 -1.95 19.16 -7.86
N VAL A 328 -2.80 19.39 -6.85
CA VAL A 328 -4.04 20.20 -6.97
C VAL A 328 -4.14 21.36 -6.00
N LYS A 329 -3.35 21.37 -4.92
CA LYS A 329 -3.23 22.53 -4.03
C LYS A 329 -1.83 22.61 -3.45
N LEU A 330 -1.29 23.82 -3.37
CA LEU A 330 -0.03 24.11 -2.68
C LEU A 330 -0.32 25.13 -1.57
N ASP A 331 0.21 24.88 -0.38
CA ASP A 331 0.29 25.86 0.71
C ASP A 331 1.77 26.08 1.04
N LEU A 332 2.33 27.23 0.68
CA LEU A 332 3.76 27.56 0.79
C LEU A 332 3.98 28.70 1.80
N LYS A 333 5.23 28.88 2.26
CA LYS A 333 5.59 30.06 3.06
C LYS A 333 5.41 31.32 2.19
N GLY A 334 4.42 32.14 2.52
CA GLY A 334 4.09 33.38 1.81
C GLY A 334 3.00 33.27 0.74
N GLY A 335 2.32 32.12 0.58
CA GLY A 335 1.16 32.05 -0.32
C GLY A 335 0.61 30.65 -0.58
N SER A 336 -0.57 30.57 -1.19
CA SER A 336 -1.23 29.32 -1.58
C SER A 336 -1.72 29.37 -3.03
N LEU A 337 -1.92 28.19 -3.63
CA LEU A 337 -2.45 28.03 -4.98
C LEU A 337 -3.37 26.82 -4.99
N VAL A 338 -4.57 26.96 -5.55
CA VAL A 338 -5.58 25.90 -5.57
C VAL A 338 -6.07 25.70 -6.99
N ASN A 339 -6.17 24.44 -7.44
CA ASN A 339 -6.86 24.06 -8.67
C ASN A 339 -8.25 23.54 -8.37
N LYS A 340 -9.17 23.80 -9.30
CA LYS A 340 -10.48 23.16 -9.33
C LYS A 340 -10.34 21.81 -10.03
N VAL A 341 -10.88 20.77 -9.40
CA VAL A 341 -10.84 19.39 -9.87
C VAL A 341 -12.26 18.86 -9.89
N VAL A 342 -12.75 18.48 -11.06
CA VAL A 342 -14.10 17.92 -11.25
C VAL A 342 -13.94 16.52 -11.81
N ILE A 343 -14.55 15.53 -11.15
CA ILE A 343 -14.53 14.13 -11.57
C ILE A 343 -15.96 13.69 -11.79
N THR A 344 -16.30 13.33 -13.02
CA THR A 344 -17.64 12.96 -13.47
C THR A 344 -17.63 11.64 -14.23
N GLY A 345 -18.81 11.02 -14.39
CA GLY A 345 -18.93 9.70 -15.01
C GLY A 345 -18.63 8.53 -14.05
N LYS A 346 -18.57 7.33 -14.63
CA LYS A 346 -18.31 6.05 -13.96
C LYS A 346 -17.62 5.10 -14.94
N GLY A 347 -16.72 4.25 -14.44
CA GLY A 347 -15.97 3.29 -15.26
C GLY A 347 -15.24 3.96 -16.42
N SER A 348 -15.31 3.38 -17.62
CA SER A 348 -14.64 3.89 -18.82
C SER A 348 -15.10 5.29 -19.27
N ARG A 349 -16.27 5.74 -18.81
CA ARG A 349 -16.79 7.10 -19.05
C ARG A 349 -16.34 8.12 -18.01
N THR A 350 -15.45 7.75 -17.09
CA THR A 350 -14.90 8.68 -16.09
C THR A 350 -14.07 9.77 -16.77
N LYS A 351 -14.36 11.02 -16.43
CA LYS A 351 -13.68 12.22 -16.92
C LYS A 351 -13.20 13.05 -15.74
N ILE A 352 -11.93 13.44 -15.77
CA ILE A 352 -11.30 14.35 -14.81
C ILE A 352 -11.03 15.67 -15.52
N VAL A 353 -11.63 16.76 -15.05
CA VAL A 353 -11.36 18.12 -15.53
C VAL A 353 -10.57 18.88 -14.48
N LEU A 354 -9.49 19.50 -14.92
CA LEU A 354 -8.57 20.29 -14.13
C LEU A 354 -8.53 21.72 -14.66
N GLU A 355 -8.80 22.68 -13.78
CA GLU A 355 -8.75 24.11 -14.08
C GLU A 355 -7.79 24.77 -13.07
N PRO A 356 -6.87 25.67 -13.51
CA PRO A 356 -6.15 26.53 -12.59
C PRO A 356 -7.16 27.40 -11.85
N GLY A 357 -7.16 27.35 -10.51
CA GLY A 357 -8.02 28.18 -9.69
C GLY A 357 -7.30 29.46 -9.25
N THR A 358 -7.39 29.80 -7.97
CA THR A 358 -6.81 31.02 -7.41
C THR A 358 -5.39 30.80 -6.87
N ALA A 359 -4.60 31.87 -6.86
CA ALA A 359 -3.33 31.93 -6.16
C ALA A 359 -3.26 33.21 -5.31
N ASN A 360 -2.93 33.04 -4.03
CA ASN A 360 -2.88 34.10 -3.04
C ASN A 360 -1.43 34.24 -2.55
N GLY A 361 -0.85 35.45 -2.58
CA GLY A 361 0.54 35.71 -2.12
C GLY A 361 1.67 35.19 -3.03
N ILE A 362 1.39 34.25 -3.93
CA ILE A 362 2.33 33.74 -4.94
C ILE A 362 1.90 34.12 -6.36
N ASN A 363 2.90 34.47 -7.18
CA ASN A 363 2.75 34.93 -8.56
C ASN A 363 3.87 34.33 -9.45
N ARG A 364 3.83 34.61 -10.76
CA ARG A 364 4.82 34.11 -11.75
C ARG A 364 6.29 34.39 -11.38
N LYS A 365 6.59 35.52 -10.74
CA LYS A 365 7.96 35.90 -10.34
C LYS A 365 8.42 35.10 -9.11
N ARG A 366 7.52 34.90 -8.14
CA ARG A 366 7.80 34.23 -6.85
C ARG A 366 7.66 32.70 -6.89
N PHE A 367 6.98 32.13 -7.88
CA PHE A 367 6.75 30.69 -7.98
C PHE A 367 7.87 29.97 -8.75
N ARG A 368 8.80 29.33 -8.03
CA ARG A 368 9.88 28.49 -8.59
C ARG A 368 9.82 27.08 -7.99
N ARG A 369 9.00 26.20 -8.56
CA ARG A 369 8.85 24.81 -8.08
C ARG A 369 8.57 23.82 -9.22
N GLN A 370 9.27 22.68 -9.19
CA GLN A 370 8.90 21.45 -9.91
C GLN A 370 8.10 20.53 -8.97
N SER A 371 7.31 19.59 -9.52
CA SER A 371 6.61 18.58 -8.70
C SER A 371 7.60 17.83 -7.80
N SER A 372 7.26 17.71 -6.52
CA SER A 372 8.09 17.02 -5.51
C SER A 372 7.51 15.68 -5.08
N THR A 373 6.47 15.22 -5.79
CA THR A 373 5.62 14.08 -5.37
C THR A 373 5.59 12.94 -6.40
N GLY A 374 6.24 13.10 -7.55
CA GLY A 374 6.11 12.20 -8.70
C GLY A 374 4.81 12.37 -9.49
N ALA A 375 3.84 13.12 -8.96
CA ALA A 375 2.61 13.50 -9.65
C ALA A 375 2.88 14.60 -10.69
N THR A 376 1.95 14.78 -11.64
CA THR A 376 1.97 15.94 -12.55
C THR A 376 1.86 17.24 -11.75
N ALA A 377 2.69 18.23 -12.10
CA ALA A 377 2.77 19.50 -11.38
C ALA A 377 1.47 20.33 -11.52
N VAL A 378 1.18 21.14 -10.50
CA VAL A 378 -0.05 21.95 -10.45
C VAL A 378 -0.12 22.96 -11.61
N LEU A 379 -1.29 23.06 -12.25
CA LEU A 379 -1.57 24.16 -13.20
C LEU A 379 -1.51 25.51 -12.48
N THR A 380 -1.03 26.56 -13.14
CA THR A 380 -0.86 27.88 -12.51
C THR A 380 -1.78 28.94 -13.15
N PRO A 381 -2.25 29.94 -12.38
CA PRO A 381 -3.11 31.01 -12.93
C PRO A 381 -2.43 31.84 -14.03
N TRP A 382 -1.11 32.01 -13.96
CA TRP A 382 -0.27 32.65 -14.99
C TRP A 382 0.33 31.68 -16.01
N GLY A 383 -0.05 30.39 -15.98
CA GLY A 383 0.34 29.39 -16.96
C GLY A 383 -0.56 29.45 -18.20
N LYS A 384 -0.03 29.02 -19.36
CA LYS A 384 -0.74 29.04 -20.65
C LYS A 384 -2.01 28.18 -20.69
N ILE A 385 -2.16 27.23 -19.78
CA ILE A 385 -3.27 26.27 -19.76
C ILE A 385 -4.48 26.88 -19.02
N ALA A 386 -5.65 26.84 -19.66
CA ALA A 386 -6.96 27.19 -19.11
C ALA A 386 -7.67 25.98 -18.50
N SER A 387 -7.60 24.82 -19.15
CA SER A 387 -8.13 23.57 -18.60
C SER A 387 -7.48 22.35 -19.23
N GLN A 388 -7.34 21.27 -18.47
CA GLN A 388 -7.01 19.94 -18.97
C GLN A 388 -8.16 18.97 -18.68
N THR A 389 -8.47 18.10 -19.65
CA THR A 389 -9.41 16.99 -19.53
C THR A 389 -8.66 15.68 -19.70
N TYR A 390 -8.83 14.80 -18.72
CA TYR A 390 -8.35 13.42 -18.77
C TYR A 390 -9.53 12.46 -18.86
N GLN A 391 -9.40 11.44 -19.68
CA GLN A 391 -10.34 10.33 -19.81
C GLN A 391 -9.60 9.00 -19.81
N VAL A 392 -10.33 7.91 -19.60
CA VAL A 392 -9.74 6.58 -19.55
C VAL A 392 -9.45 6.07 -20.95
N GLU A 393 -8.17 5.84 -21.26
CA GLU A 393 -7.74 5.05 -22.41
C GLU A 393 -6.91 3.87 -21.91
N ARG A 394 -7.36 2.64 -22.20
CA ARG A 394 -6.69 1.39 -21.76
C ARG A 394 -6.37 1.45 -20.26
N GLY A 395 -7.42 1.69 -19.47
CA GLY A 395 -7.42 1.79 -18.01
C GLY A 395 -6.41 2.77 -17.39
N LYS A 396 -5.93 3.75 -18.16
CA LYS A 396 -5.14 4.87 -17.64
C LYS A 396 -5.79 6.19 -18.01
N PHE A 397 -5.67 7.17 -17.12
CA PHE A 397 -6.14 8.52 -17.42
C PHE A 397 -5.11 9.22 -18.29
N VAL A 398 -5.49 9.50 -19.54
CA VAL A 398 -4.67 10.23 -20.50
C VAL A 398 -5.30 11.58 -20.82
N LEU A 399 -4.47 12.56 -21.15
CA LEU A 399 -4.91 13.90 -21.54
C LEU A 399 -5.58 13.83 -22.92
N THR A 400 -6.90 13.98 -22.98
CA THR A 400 -7.67 13.95 -24.25
C THR A 400 -8.04 15.35 -24.76
N SER A 401 -8.02 16.37 -23.90
CA SER A 401 -8.18 17.77 -24.33
C SER A 401 -7.42 18.72 -23.43
N GLU A 402 -6.70 19.67 -24.02
CA GLU A 402 -6.10 20.82 -23.34
C GLU A 402 -6.60 22.10 -24.01
N LYS A 403 -7.12 23.04 -23.22
CA LYS A 403 -7.47 24.38 -23.68
C LYS A 403 -6.41 25.35 -23.18
N SER A 404 -5.84 26.13 -24.10
CA SER A 404 -5.00 27.28 -23.74
C SER A 404 -5.86 28.47 -23.33
N LYS A 405 -5.31 29.34 -22.48
CA LYS A 405 -5.85 30.69 -22.26
C LYS A 405 -5.62 31.52 -23.52
N ALA A 406 -6.50 32.49 -23.75
CA ALA A 406 -6.19 33.56 -24.69
C ALA A 406 -4.85 34.21 -24.27
N PRO A 407 -3.96 34.56 -25.21
CA PRO A 407 -2.71 35.21 -24.87
C PRO A 407 -2.99 36.60 -24.28
N ASP A 408 -2.33 36.96 -23.18
CA ASP A 408 -2.16 38.35 -22.79
C ASP A 408 -1.49 39.07 -23.98
N ARG A 409 -2.20 40.02 -24.60
CA ARG A 409 -1.94 40.55 -25.94
C ARG A 409 -0.50 41.06 -26.11
N PRO A 410 0.36 40.40 -26.92
CA PRO A 410 1.68 40.91 -27.29
C PRO A 410 1.61 41.77 -28.57
N PRO A 411 2.63 42.59 -28.87
CA PRO A 411 2.73 43.33 -30.13
C PRO A 411 2.90 42.40 -31.36
N PRO A 412 2.62 42.89 -32.59
CA PRO A 412 2.48 42.04 -33.78
C PRO A 412 3.79 41.37 -34.24
N PRO A 413 3.73 40.18 -34.87
CA PRO A 413 4.89 39.40 -35.27
C PRO A 413 5.46 39.77 -36.65
N ALA A 414 6.77 39.56 -36.84
CA ALA A 414 7.39 39.51 -38.16
C ALA A 414 7.29 38.08 -38.76
N PRO A 415 7.13 37.92 -40.10
CA PRO A 415 6.89 36.63 -40.74
C PRO A 415 8.16 35.99 -41.35
N THR A 416 8.18 34.65 -41.40
CA THR A 416 8.66 33.75 -42.51
C THR A 416 8.78 32.32 -41.94
N THR A 417 7.83 31.41 -42.25
CA THR A 417 7.84 30.44 -43.38
C THR A 417 9.01 29.44 -43.40
N HIS A 418 8.71 28.15 -43.22
CA HIS A 418 9.13 27.10 -44.16
C HIS A 418 8.18 25.87 -44.08
N ARG A 419 8.07 25.17 -45.21
CA ARG A 419 7.06 24.15 -45.56
C ARG A 419 7.62 22.72 -45.40
N PRO A 420 6.83 21.71 -44.99
CA PRO A 420 7.24 20.30 -44.91
C PRO A 420 6.81 19.47 -46.14
N GLU A 421 7.45 18.32 -46.43
CA GLU A 421 6.87 17.15 -47.16
C GLU A 421 7.79 15.88 -47.11
N PRO A 422 7.41 14.65 -47.57
CA PRO A 422 7.46 13.48 -46.67
C PRO A 422 7.93 12.11 -47.27
N ASN A 423 7.60 11.00 -46.56
CA ASN A 423 7.36 9.61 -47.01
C ASN A 423 8.47 8.51 -46.94
N ARG A 424 8.04 7.26 -47.27
CA ARG A 424 8.32 5.90 -46.74
C ARG A 424 7.97 4.87 -47.88
N PRO A 425 7.99 3.51 -47.78
CA PRO A 425 8.59 2.50 -46.87
C PRO A 425 9.45 1.36 -47.59
N PRO A 426 9.17 0.02 -47.58
CA PRO A 426 10.09 -1.08 -47.15
C PRO A 426 10.28 -2.20 -48.25
N PRO A 427 10.51 -3.54 -48.01
CA PRO A 427 10.91 -4.39 -46.84
C PRO A 427 12.19 -5.26 -47.10
N SER A 428 12.80 -6.05 -46.19
CA SER A 428 12.36 -7.24 -45.42
C SER A 428 13.14 -7.38 -44.06
N GLY A 429 13.35 -8.51 -43.35
CA GLY A 429 13.04 -9.96 -43.51
C GLY A 429 13.16 -10.74 -42.17
N ASN A 430 13.44 -12.07 -42.17
CA ASN A 430 13.35 -12.96 -40.99
C ASN A 430 14.68 -13.52 -40.44
N SER A 431 14.79 -13.66 -39.10
CA SER A 431 15.20 -14.90 -38.40
C SER A 431 14.85 -14.84 -36.89
N GLY A 432 14.69 -15.99 -36.23
CA GLY A 432 14.20 -16.08 -34.86
C GLY A 432 15.21 -16.65 -33.85
N SER A 433 15.37 -15.97 -32.72
CA SER A 433 15.87 -16.50 -31.43
C SER A 433 15.42 -15.57 -30.30
N THR A 434 15.86 -15.77 -29.05
CA THR A 434 15.45 -14.96 -27.87
C THR A 434 15.62 -13.44 -28.01
N ALA A 435 16.50 -12.98 -28.91
CA ALA A 435 16.61 -11.56 -29.29
C ALA A 435 15.28 -10.96 -29.81
N SER A 436 14.44 -11.77 -30.46
CA SER A 436 13.14 -11.36 -31.03
C SER A 436 12.15 -10.87 -29.96
N ASN A 437 12.11 -11.49 -28.78
CA ASN A 437 11.22 -11.08 -27.69
C ASN A 437 11.69 -9.77 -27.03
N MET A 438 12.99 -9.62 -26.78
CA MET A 438 13.53 -8.36 -26.25
C MET A 438 13.33 -7.20 -27.24
N GLU A 439 13.56 -7.43 -28.54
CA GLU A 439 13.35 -6.41 -29.56
C GLU A 439 11.86 -6.08 -29.76
N ARG A 440 10.96 -7.06 -29.59
CA ARG A 440 9.50 -6.85 -29.53
C ARG A 440 9.10 -5.98 -28.34
N VAL A 441 9.62 -6.23 -27.13
CA VAL A 441 9.35 -5.41 -25.94
C VAL A 441 9.92 -3.99 -26.09
N TYR A 442 11.11 -3.85 -26.68
CA TYR A 442 11.71 -2.55 -26.97
C TYR A 442 10.92 -1.75 -28.02
N LYS A 443 10.49 -2.40 -29.10
CA LYS A 443 9.57 -1.82 -30.10
C LYS A 443 8.22 -1.44 -29.48
N LEU A 444 7.70 -2.24 -28.54
CA LEU A 444 6.49 -1.92 -27.76
C LEU A 444 6.68 -0.65 -26.92
N TYR A 445 7.78 -0.54 -26.17
CA TYR A 445 8.15 0.68 -25.44
C TYR A 445 8.17 1.90 -26.38
N LYS A 446 8.92 1.82 -27.49
CA LYS A 446 9.04 2.92 -28.45
C LYS A 446 7.69 3.33 -29.04
N LYS A 447 6.84 2.35 -29.37
CA LYS A 447 5.47 2.58 -29.86
C LYS A 447 4.59 3.26 -28.79
N GLN A 448 4.60 2.78 -27.55
CA GLN A 448 3.78 3.33 -26.47
C GLN A 448 4.19 4.76 -26.08
N ARG A 449 5.50 5.04 -26.03
CA ARG A 449 6.04 6.35 -25.61
C ARG A 449 6.27 7.31 -26.79
N LYS A 450 5.90 6.91 -28.02
CA LYS A 450 6.09 7.66 -29.28
C LYS A 450 7.57 8.03 -29.55
N VAL A 451 8.50 7.25 -28.99
CA VAL A 451 9.95 7.49 -29.02
C VAL A 451 10.54 7.07 -30.36
N ARG A 452 11.37 7.95 -30.94
CA ARG A 452 12.05 7.77 -32.23
C ARG A 452 13.57 7.74 -32.03
N GLY A 453 14.33 7.31 -33.05
CA GLY A 453 15.79 7.24 -33.00
C GLY A 453 16.36 6.07 -32.20
N ARG A 454 17.66 6.13 -31.91
CA ARG A 454 18.42 5.14 -31.11
C ARG A 454 18.50 5.56 -29.64
N ALA A 455 18.66 4.59 -28.74
CA ALA A 455 18.91 4.89 -27.34
C ALA A 455 20.21 5.69 -27.21
N ARG A 456 20.25 6.63 -26.26
CA ARG A 456 21.44 7.44 -25.98
C ARG A 456 22.41 6.74 -25.02
N PHE A 457 21.87 5.93 -24.12
CA PHE A 457 22.61 4.97 -23.32
C PHE A 457 21.95 3.61 -23.51
N ASP A 458 22.75 2.56 -23.67
CA ASP A 458 22.31 1.18 -23.87
C ASP A 458 23.30 0.28 -23.13
N LEU A 459 22.82 -0.40 -22.10
CA LEU A 459 23.63 -1.10 -21.10
C LEU A 459 23.02 -2.48 -20.83
N ARG A 460 23.84 -3.39 -20.32
CA ARG A 460 23.42 -4.72 -19.88
C ARG A 460 23.88 -4.96 -18.44
N ALA A 461 22.98 -5.36 -17.56
CA ALA A 461 23.28 -5.66 -16.16
C ALA A 461 22.19 -6.54 -15.53
N ASN A 462 22.52 -7.29 -14.47
CA ASN A 462 21.53 -7.88 -13.58
C ASN A 462 20.89 -6.76 -12.75
N LEU A 463 19.60 -6.48 -12.98
CA LEU A 463 18.86 -5.37 -12.38
C LEU A 463 17.59 -5.82 -11.63
N ALA A 464 17.12 -7.05 -11.84
CA ALA A 464 15.71 -7.39 -11.59
C ALA A 464 15.47 -8.66 -10.73
N GLU A 465 14.64 -9.59 -11.23
CA GLU A 465 13.93 -10.60 -10.43
C GLU A 465 14.82 -11.83 -10.14
N ASN A 466 15.83 -12.07 -10.96
CA ASN A 466 16.78 -13.18 -10.86
C ASN A 466 18.16 -12.78 -11.42
N ALA A 467 19.13 -13.69 -11.41
CA ALA A 467 20.52 -13.42 -11.81
C ALA A 467 20.74 -13.23 -13.33
N LYS A 468 19.70 -13.29 -14.17
CA LYS A 468 19.83 -12.98 -15.61
C LYS A 468 20.16 -11.50 -15.82
N ILE A 469 20.60 -11.19 -17.03
CA ILE A 469 21.02 -9.85 -17.42
C ILE A 469 19.88 -9.15 -18.18
N GLU A 470 19.40 -8.03 -17.65
CA GLU A 470 18.49 -7.12 -18.33
C GLU A 470 19.25 -6.14 -19.24
N ARG A 471 18.53 -5.59 -20.22
CA ARG A 471 18.94 -4.42 -21.01
C ARG A 471 18.33 -3.17 -20.40
N LEU A 472 19.19 -2.17 -20.17
CA LEU A 472 18.86 -0.85 -19.69
C LEU A 472 19.11 0.17 -20.80
N VAL A 473 18.08 0.88 -21.22
CA VAL A 473 18.19 1.94 -22.22
C VAL A 473 17.73 3.29 -21.70
N VAL A 474 18.27 4.35 -22.27
CA VAL A 474 17.77 5.73 -22.09
C VAL A 474 17.38 6.33 -23.42
N HIS A 475 16.14 6.81 -23.49
CA HIS A 475 15.64 7.62 -24.60
C HIS A 475 15.12 8.94 -24.07
N ASP A 476 15.55 10.05 -24.66
CA ASP A 476 15.26 11.40 -24.16
C ASP A 476 15.59 11.56 -22.67
N ARG A 477 14.58 11.43 -21.80
CA ARG A 477 14.72 11.42 -20.33
C ARG A 477 14.15 10.16 -19.67
N ASP A 478 13.65 9.21 -20.44
CA ASP A 478 13.09 7.96 -19.95
C ASP A 478 14.20 6.93 -19.75
N LEU A 479 14.29 6.43 -18.51
CA LEU A 479 15.09 5.29 -18.10
C LEU A 479 14.23 4.03 -18.23
N VAL A 480 14.69 2.99 -18.93
CA VAL A 480 13.87 1.84 -19.31
C VAL A 480 14.63 0.54 -19.09
N VAL A 481 14.02 -0.43 -18.41
CA VAL A 481 14.58 -1.77 -18.20
C VAL A 481 13.67 -2.84 -18.81
N PHE A 482 14.26 -3.78 -19.53
CA PHE A 482 13.60 -4.97 -20.06
C PHE A 482 14.63 -6.09 -20.30
N GLY A 483 14.22 -7.35 -20.16
CA GLY A 483 15.10 -8.51 -20.37
C GLY A 483 14.40 -9.80 -19.98
N GLU A 484 15.02 -10.95 -20.28
CA GLU A 484 14.42 -12.24 -19.94
C GLU A 484 14.21 -12.45 -18.44
N GLY A 485 15.12 -11.94 -17.61
CA GLY A 485 15.03 -11.96 -16.15
C GLY A 485 14.01 -10.99 -15.57
N TYR A 486 13.32 -10.20 -16.41
CA TYR A 486 12.33 -9.24 -16.00
C TYR A 486 10.96 -9.54 -16.64
N ARG A 487 9.98 -9.93 -15.83
CA ARG A 487 8.61 -10.29 -16.28
C ARG A 487 8.61 -11.38 -17.36
N GLY A 488 9.57 -12.31 -17.27
CA GLY A 488 9.79 -13.38 -18.26
C GLY A 488 10.04 -12.88 -19.68
N GLY A 489 10.66 -11.71 -19.86
CA GLY A 489 10.94 -11.13 -21.19
C GLY A 489 9.73 -10.57 -21.93
N ARG A 490 8.56 -10.43 -21.27
CA ARG A 490 7.31 -9.96 -21.89
C ARG A 490 6.96 -8.49 -21.66
N GLY A 491 7.70 -7.79 -20.80
CA GLY A 491 7.39 -6.40 -20.43
C GLY A 491 8.62 -5.55 -20.11
N PHE A 492 8.38 -4.25 -19.88
CA PHE A 492 9.40 -3.27 -19.51
C PHE A 492 8.95 -2.45 -18.29
N ALA A 493 9.92 -1.93 -17.53
CA ALA A 493 9.72 -0.81 -16.60
C ALA A 493 10.22 0.47 -17.27
N ALA A 494 9.54 1.60 -17.06
CA ALA A 494 10.05 2.90 -17.51
C ALA A 494 9.77 4.00 -16.47
N VAL A 495 10.73 4.91 -16.27
CA VAL A 495 10.56 6.14 -15.47
C VAL A 495 11.12 7.34 -16.23
N THR A 496 10.36 8.44 -16.27
CA THR A 496 10.86 9.72 -16.80
C THR A 496 11.65 10.45 -15.73
N LEU A 497 12.92 10.75 -16.01
CA LEU A 497 13.82 11.50 -15.14
C LEU A 497 13.50 13.00 -15.19
N ALA A 498 12.31 13.37 -14.70
CA ALA A 498 11.68 14.67 -14.85
C ALA A 498 12.51 15.85 -14.28
N GLN A 499 13.42 15.57 -13.34
CA GLN A 499 14.36 16.55 -12.77
C GLN A 499 15.32 17.17 -13.81
N PHE A 500 15.66 16.44 -14.88
CA PHE A 500 16.49 16.96 -15.96
C PHE A 500 15.61 17.73 -16.93
N GLU A 501 15.97 18.96 -17.28
CA GLU A 501 15.16 19.77 -18.19
C GLU A 501 15.19 19.18 -19.60
N LYS A 502 16.39 18.85 -20.08
CA LYS A 502 16.65 18.39 -21.45
C LYS A 502 17.33 17.01 -21.45
N PRO A 503 17.14 16.16 -22.48
CA PRO A 503 17.83 14.88 -22.60
C PRO A 503 19.34 14.96 -22.35
N ARG A 504 20.00 15.95 -22.95
CA ARG A 504 21.45 16.21 -22.86
C ARG A 504 21.97 16.51 -21.45
N ASP A 505 21.08 16.88 -20.53
CA ASP A 505 21.44 17.17 -19.14
C ASP A 505 21.74 15.87 -18.37
N ILE A 506 21.20 14.71 -18.80
CA ILE A 506 21.74 13.41 -18.39
C ILE A 506 23.13 13.27 -19.03
N ARG A 507 24.18 13.12 -18.23
CA ARG A 507 25.57 13.09 -18.70
C ARG A 507 26.11 11.67 -18.86
N SER A 508 25.79 10.77 -17.93
CA SER A 508 26.10 9.34 -18.07
C SER A 508 25.10 8.49 -17.29
N VAL A 509 24.97 7.24 -17.71
CA VAL A 509 24.34 6.18 -16.93
C VAL A 509 25.33 5.02 -16.81
N SER A 510 25.40 4.39 -15.65
CA SER A 510 26.14 3.15 -15.40
C SER A 510 25.37 2.27 -14.41
N THR A 511 25.84 1.05 -14.17
CA THR A 511 25.19 0.10 -13.24
C THR A 511 26.24 -0.55 -12.35
N TRP A 512 25.96 -0.66 -11.05
CA TRP A 512 26.85 -1.27 -10.05
C TRP A 512 26.01 -1.85 -8.90
N ASP A 513 26.38 -3.03 -8.39
CA ASP A 513 25.88 -3.46 -7.08
C ASP A 513 26.49 -2.56 -6.00
N VAL A 514 25.66 -1.67 -5.45
CA VAL A 514 26.01 -0.75 -4.36
C VAL A 514 25.14 -0.97 -3.13
N THR A 515 24.06 -1.74 -3.19
CA THR A 515 23.31 -2.15 -1.98
C THR A 515 23.88 -3.42 -1.34
N GLY A 516 24.54 -4.27 -2.12
CA GLY A 516 25.14 -5.54 -1.69
C GLY A 516 24.21 -6.73 -1.78
N ASP A 517 23.13 -6.66 -2.58
CA ASP A 517 22.16 -7.76 -2.75
C ASP A 517 22.41 -8.58 -4.03
N GLY A 518 23.57 -8.42 -4.67
CA GLY A 518 23.96 -9.14 -5.89
C GLY A 518 23.32 -8.61 -7.17
N ARG A 519 22.47 -7.57 -7.08
CA ARG A 519 21.88 -6.87 -8.22
C ARG A 519 22.48 -5.50 -8.36
N HIS A 520 22.55 -5.00 -9.58
CA HIS A 520 23.05 -3.66 -9.84
C HIS A 520 21.95 -2.61 -9.61
N GLU A 521 22.30 -1.53 -8.94
CA GLU A 521 21.56 -0.28 -9.04
C GLU A 521 22.00 0.54 -10.26
N ILE A 522 21.11 1.39 -10.72
CA ILE A 522 21.31 2.26 -11.89
C ILE A 522 21.78 3.63 -11.41
N ILE A 523 23.00 3.99 -11.80
CA ILE A 523 23.66 5.23 -11.40
C ILE A 523 23.55 6.24 -12.54
N VAL A 524 22.76 7.29 -12.32
CA VAL A 524 22.53 8.38 -13.29
C VAL A 524 23.32 9.60 -12.85
N ARG A 525 24.19 10.12 -13.72
CA ARG A 525 24.86 11.42 -13.54
C ARG A 525 24.25 12.46 -14.48
N GLY A 526 24.07 13.69 -14.02
CA GLY A 526 23.56 14.76 -14.87
C GLY A 526 23.74 16.18 -14.31
N GLU A 527 23.25 17.17 -15.04
CA GLU A 527 23.22 18.58 -14.64
C GLU A 527 21.78 19.02 -14.31
N LEU A 528 21.55 19.58 -13.13
CA LEU A 528 20.33 20.34 -12.83
C LEU A 528 20.59 21.83 -13.05
N ARG A 529 19.60 22.53 -13.61
CA ARG A 529 19.67 23.95 -13.95
C ARG A 529 18.81 24.75 -12.99
N ALA A 530 19.33 25.85 -12.46
CA ALA A 530 18.57 26.78 -11.64
C ALA A 530 19.03 28.22 -11.91
N PRO A 531 18.12 29.21 -11.90
CA PRO A 531 18.55 30.61 -11.82
C PRO A 531 19.34 30.85 -10.54
N LEU A 532 20.28 31.79 -10.59
CA LEU A 532 20.98 32.27 -9.39
C LEU A 532 20.01 32.94 -8.40
N PRO A 533 20.31 32.90 -7.09
CA PRO A 533 19.75 33.82 -6.11
C PRO A 533 20.11 35.27 -6.44
N GLU A 534 19.19 36.20 -6.22
CA GLU A 534 19.34 37.61 -6.62
C GLU A 534 20.48 38.31 -5.86
N ASP A 535 20.72 37.91 -4.61
CA ASP A 535 21.85 38.26 -3.74
C ASP A 535 23.22 37.78 -4.23
N ILE A 536 23.25 36.85 -5.19
CA ILE A 536 24.48 36.29 -5.80
C ILE A 536 24.68 36.80 -7.24
N GLY A 537 23.65 37.41 -7.83
CA GLY A 537 23.67 38.04 -9.16
C GLY A 537 22.76 37.36 -10.19
N SER A 538 22.79 37.86 -11.42
CA SER A 538 21.97 37.35 -12.54
C SER A 538 22.67 36.21 -13.29
N GLY A 539 21.93 35.14 -13.64
CA GLY A 539 22.44 34.04 -14.46
C GLY A 539 21.91 32.65 -14.11
N GLU A 540 22.57 31.63 -14.68
CA GLU A 540 22.25 30.20 -14.51
C GLU A 540 23.34 29.50 -13.67
N MET A 541 22.94 28.89 -12.57
CA MET A 541 23.72 27.89 -11.83
C MET A 541 23.44 26.48 -12.39
N LYS A 542 24.50 25.71 -12.61
CA LYS A 542 24.44 24.28 -12.96
C LYS A 542 24.93 23.46 -11.79
N ARG A 543 24.12 22.51 -11.32
CA ARG A 543 24.46 21.55 -10.26
C ARG A 543 24.71 20.20 -10.91
N SER A 544 25.95 19.73 -10.88
CA SER A 544 26.29 18.36 -11.26
C SER A 544 25.80 17.42 -10.16
N VAL A 545 24.95 16.46 -10.50
CA VAL A 545 24.33 15.54 -9.56
C VAL A 545 24.56 14.09 -9.93
N VAL A 546 24.51 13.21 -8.92
CA VAL A 546 24.42 11.75 -9.11
C VAL A 546 23.19 11.24 -8.37
N MET A 547 22.48 10.31 -8.98
CA MET A 547 21.33 9.61 -8.41
C MET A 547 21.50 8.11 -8.58
N ILE A 548 21.02 7.34 -7.61
CA ILE A 548 21.02 5.87 -7.66
C ILE A 548 19.56 5.43 -7.62
N TYR A 549 19.18 4.60 -8.59
CA TYR A 549 17.85 4.01 -8.72
C TYR A 549 17.95 2.50 -8.55
N LYS A 550 17.10 1.92 -7.70
CA LYS A 550 16.89 0.49 -7.59
C LYS A 550 15.58 0.12 -8.29
N LEU A 551 15.60 -0.90 -9.13
CA LEU A 551 14.38 -1.45 -9.72
C LEU A 551 13.71 -2.37 -8.68
N LYS A 552 12.41 -2.17 -8.45
CA LYS A 552 11.65 -2.97 -7.49
C LYS A 552 10.29 -3.30 -8.09
N GLY A 553 10.09 -4.54 -8.52
CA GLY A 553 8.90 -4.90 -9.29
C GLY A 553 8.79 -4.04 -10.55
N ASN A 554 7.72 -3.25 -10.67
CA ASN A 554 7.45 -2.43 -11.86
C ASN A 554 7.89 -0.96 -11.77
N HIS A 555 8.50 -0.53 -10.66
CA HIS A 555 8.86 0.87 -10.42
C HIS A 555 10.35 1.06 -10.06
N PHE A 556 10.84 2.29 -10.24
CA PHE A 556 12.20 2.68 -9.92
C PHE A 556 12.22 3.51 -8.63
N ASP A 557 12.75 2.94 -7.55
CA ASP A 557 12.96 3.65 -6.29
C ASP A 557 14.29 4.42 -6.33
N ARG A 558 14.25 5.75 -6.14
CA ARG A 558 15.48 6.56 -6.00
C ARG A 558 16.04 6.41 -4.58
N VAL A 559 17.00 5.51 -4.41
CA VAL A 559 17.60 5.15 -3.12
C VAL A 559 18.72 6.11 -2.65
N PHE A 560 19.23 6.97 -3.53
CA PHE A 560 20.21 8.01 -3.21
C PHE A 560 20.20 9.17 -4.20
N ALA A 561 20.57 10.36 -3.74
CA ALA A 561 21.03 11.45 -4.59
C ALA A 561 22.10 12.31 -3.88
N ALA A 562 23.03 12.87 -4.65
CA ALA A 562 24.07 13.79 -4.17
C ALA A 562 24.36 14.89 -5.18
N GLU A 563 24.67 16.09 -4.69
CA GLU A 563 25.33 17.11 -5.49
C GLU A 563 26.85 16.87 -5.48
N VAL A 564 27.43 16.68 -6.66
CA VAL A 564 28.87 16.39 -6.85
C VAL A 564 29.60 17.50 -7.59
N GLY A 565 28.92 18.58 -7.96
CA GLY A 565 29.56 19.80 -8.42
C GLY A 565 28.58 20.94 -8.63
N ARG A 566 29.12 22.15 -8.74
CA ARG A 566 28.37 23.38 -9.00
C ARG A 566 29.17 24.29 -9.91
N ARG A 567 28.53 24.94 -10.87
CA ARG A 567 29.14 25.86 -11.82
C ARG A 567 28.29 27.11 -12.03
N ILE A 568 28.95 28.27 -12.05
CA ILE A 568 28.36 29.57 -12.35
C ILE A 568 29.32 30.28 -13.30
N GLY A 569 28.90 30.52 -14.54
CA GLY A 569 29.79 30.99 -15.60
C GLY A 569 31.00 30.06 -15.81
N SER A 570 32.21 30.64 -15.65
CA SER A 570 33.50 29.95 -15.67
C SER A 570 33.92 29.33 -14.33
N LYS A 571 33.36 29.80 -13.20
CA LYS A 571 33.71 29.33 -11.85
C LYS A 571 33.01 28.00 -11.54
N ARG A 572 33.73 27.03 -10.97
CA ARG A 572 33.18 25.72 -10.58
C ARG A 572 33.79 25.13 -9.30
N ILE A 573 33.01 24.32 -8.60
CA ILE A 573 33.47 23.41 -7.55
C ILE A 573 33.00 22.00 -7.88
N GLU A 574 33.87 21.00 -7.71
CA GLU A 574 33.57 19.60 -7.92
C GLU A 574 33.96 18.78 -6.69
N ALA A 575 33.11 17.83 -6.31
CA ALA A 575 33.36 16.84 -5.26
C ALA A 575 33.58 15.46 -5.90
N LYS A 576 34.33 14.60 -5.20
CA LYS A 576 34.65 13.24 -5.65
C LYS A 576 33.62 12.27 -5.06
N ILE A 577 33.04 11.42 -5.89
CA ILE A 577 32.16 10.32 -5.48
C ILE A 577 32.75 8.99 -5.93
N ARG A 578 32.79 8.00 -5.02
CA ARG A 578 33.25 6.63 -5.29
C ARG A 578 32.16 5.63 -4.90
N PHE A 579 32.01 4.61 -5.73
CA PHE A 579 31.13 3.46 -5.51
C PHE A 579 31.98 2.22 -5.20
N ARG A 580 31.50 1.33 -4.33
CA ARG A 580 32.17 0.08 -3.95
C ARG A 580 31.16 -1.06 -3.84
N SER A 581 31.45 -2.19 -4.48
CA SER A 581 30.67 -3.44 -4.35
C SER A 581 31.08 -4.29 -3.14
N LYS A 582 32.21 -4.00 -2.48
CA LYS A 582 32.69 -4.70 -1.25
C LYS A 582 32.92 -3.73 -0.07
N GLY A 583 32.65 -4.21 1.15
CA GLY A 583 32.76 -3.45 2.41
C GLY A 583 31.47 -2.75 2.89
N ARG A 584 31.44 -2.42 4.20
CA ARG A 584 30.28 -1.84 4.94
C ARG A 584 29.76 -0.49 4.40
N TYR A 585 30.62 0.28 3.73
CA TYR A 585 30.26 1.57 3.12
C TYR A 585 30.45 1.47 1.60
N ARG A 586 29.36 1.71 0.88
CA ARG A 586 29.24 1.44 -0.56
C ARG A 586 29.29 2.70 -1.41
N VAL A 587 28.96 3.85 -0.81
CA VAL A 587 29.10 5.19 -1.41
C VAL A 587 30.01 6.03 -0.50
N GLU A 588 31.03 6.65 -1.08
CA GLU A 588 31.92 7.59 -0.39
C GLU A 588 31.97 8.90 -1.19
N LEU A 589 31.54 10.00 -0.56
CA LEU A 589 31.71 11.38 -1.03
C LEU A 589 32.95 11.99 -0.36
N LYS A 590 33.70 12.81 -1.10
CA LYS A 590 34.85 13.59 -0.61
C LYS A 590 34.85 14.97 -1.26
N PRO A 591 35.40 16.01 -0.62
CA PRO A 591 35.78 17.24 -1.31
C PRO A 591 36.66 16.94 -2.53
N GLY A 592 36.57 17.79 -3.54
CA GLY A 592 37.38 17.70 -4.75
C GLY A 592 38.19 18.98 -4.97
N ARG A 593 37.87 19.74 -6.02
CA ARG A 593 38.62 20.93 -6.43
C ARG A 593 37.67 22.07 -6.75
N ALA A 594 38.09 23.28 -6.39
CA ALA A 594 37.51 24.53 -6.87
C ALA A 594 38.36 25.14 -8.00
N VAL A 595 37.72 25.83 -8.93
CA VAL A 595 38.33 26.61 -10.00
C VAL A 595 37.59 27.95 -10.09
N GLY A 596 38.31 29.06 -9.89
CA GLY A 596 37.72 30.40 -9.83
C GLY A 596 36.91 30.70 -8.55
N TYR A 597 36.91 29.79 -7.58
CA TYR A 597 36.36 29.98 -6.24
C TYR A 597 37.42 29.72 -5.16
N THR A 598 37.34 30.50 -4.10
CA THR A 598 38.02 30.34 -2.80
C THR A 598 36.95 30.32 -1.72
N GLU A 599 37.34 29.98 -0.48
CA GLU A 599 36.46 30.04 0.69
C GLU A 599 35.72 31.38 0.81
N ARG A 600 36.46 32.49 0.73
CA ARG A 600 35.92 33.86 0.82
C ARG A 600 35.05 34.29 -0.36
N THR A 601 35.13 33.62 -1.51
CA THR A 601 34.44 34.04 -2.76
C THR A 601 33.35 33.08 -3.22
N TYR A 602 33.11 31.99 -2.48
CA TYR A 602 32.04 31.05 -2.76
C TYR A 602 30.83 31.38 -1.87
N PRO A 603 29.64 31.68 -2.44
CA PRO A 603 28.57 32.36 -1.72
C PRO A 603 27.70 31.43 -0.84
N TRP A 604 28.16 30.22 -0.51
CA TRP A 604 27.42 29.29 0.35
C TRP A 604 28.35 28.54 1.30
N LEU A 605 27.97 28.49 2.57
CA LEU A 605 28.63 27.67 3.58
C LEU A 605 28.50 26.17 3.27
N GLN A 606 29.39 25.37 3.86
CA GLN A 606 29.22 23.91 3.87
C GLN A 606 27.89 23.57 4.54
N LYS A 607 27.11 22.71 3.89
CA LYS A 607 25.93 22.12 4.52
C LYS A 607 26.30 20.82 5.20
N GLU A 608 25.95 20.70 6.46
CA GLU A 608 26.20 19.48 7.23
C GLU A 608 25.16 18.39 6.94
N ALA A 609 23.92 18.74 6.62
CA ALA A 609 22.83 17.78 6.39
C ALA A 609 22.30 17.78 4.94
N PRO A 610 21.66 16.68 4.48
CA PRO A 610 20.96 16.64 3.19
C PRO A 610 19.93 17.76 3.01
N THR A 611 19.74 18.23 1.78
CA THR A 611 18.68 19.20 1.42
C THR A 611 17.91 18.69 0.19
N ASP A 612 16.57 18.74 0.23
CA ASP A 612 15.70 18.28 -0.86
C ASP A 612 16.02 16.83 -1.32
N ASP A 613 16.35 15.95 -0.37
CA ASP A 613 16.82 14.56 -0.55
C ASP A 613 18.14 14.40 -1.34
N PHE A 614 18.98 15.44 -1.40
CA PHE A 614 20.36 15.35 -1.87
C PHE A 614 21.35 15.45 -0.72
N GLU A 615 22.32 14.54 -0.67
CA GLU A 615 23.57 14.81 0.03
C GLU A 615 24.23 16.09 -0.53
N PRO A 616 24.73 16.99 0.32
CA PRO A 616 25.23 18.28 -0.10
C PRO A 616 26.58 18.16 -0.81
N LEU A 617 26.88 19.16 -1.63
CA LEU A 617 28.22 19.34 -2.19
C LEU A 617 29.23 19.49 -1.05
N LEU A 618 30.30 18.69 -1.08
CA LEU A 618 31.42 18.82 -0.14
C LEU A 618 32.44 19.82 -0.69
N LEU A 619 32.66 20.91 0.04
CA LEU A 619 33.55 22.00 -0.34
C LEU A 619 35.00 21.68 0.06
N PRO A 620 36.03 22.10 -0.71
CA PRO A 620 37.44 21.86 -0.37
C PRO A 620 37.88 22.44 0.98
N TRP A 621 37.21 23.49 1.45
CA TRP A 621 37.41 24.19 2.73
C TRP A 621 36.26 23.94 3.73
N GLY A 622 35.36 23.00 3.44
CA GLY A 622 34.11 22.84 4.21
C GLY A 622 34.24 22.09 5.54
N GLY A 623 35.44 21.73 6.00
CA GLY A 623 35.65 20.93 7.22
C GLY A 623 35.18 19.46 7.16
N ILE A 624 34.53 19.01 6.09
CA ILE A 624 34.02 17.63 5.93
C ILE A 624 34.89 16.84 4.95
N ASP A 625 35.90 16.13 5.48
CA ASP A 625 36.84 15.32 4.68
C ASP A 625 36.19 14.22 3.84
N ARG A 626 35.11 13.61 4.34
CA ARG A 626 34.36 12.55 3.66
C ARG A 626 32.99 12.31 4.29
N VAL A 627 32.01 11.97 3.46
CA VAL A 627 30.76 11.34 3.89
C VAL A 627 30.75 9.90 3.40
N ARG A 628 30.53 8.94 4.31
CA ARG A 628 30.40 7.52 4.00
C ARG A 628 28.97 7.08 4.23
N LEU A 629 28.38 6.43 3.23
CA LEU A 629 27.02 5.93 3.31
C LEU A 629 26.96 4.41 3.20
N ARG A 630 26.04 3.83 3.97
CA ARG A 630 25.63 2.44 3.91
C ARG A 630 24.18 2.37 3.41
N TYR A 631 23.81 1.28 2.76
CA TYR A 631 22.41 0.98 2.52
C TYR A 631 21.77 0.46 3.82
N ASP A 632 20.54 0.89 4.14
CA ASP A 632 19.81 0.47 5.34
C ASP A 632 18.69 -0.57 5.07
N GLY A 633 18.55 -1.01 3.82
CA GLY A 633 17.44 -1.83 3.34
C GLY A 633 16.43 -1.06 2.50
N SER A 634 16.40 0.28 2.62
CA SER A 634 15.49 1.18 1.89
C SER A 634 16.22 2.29 1.13
N LYS A 635 17.25 2.90 1.73
CA LYS A 635 18.01 4.02 1.15
C LYS A 635 19.45 4.04 1.63
N PHE A 636 20.26 4.90 1.03
CA PHE A 636 21.59 5.20 1.54
C PHE A 636 21.50 6.22 2.68
N VAL A 637 22.06 5.86 3.84
CA VAL A 637 22.15 6.69 5.04
C VAL A 637 23.59 6.87 5.45
N ARG A 638 23.88 8.01 6.09
CA ARG A 638 25.18 8.27 6.71
C ARG A 638 25.46 7.29 7.84
N LYS A 639 26.73 7.19 8.24
CA LYS A 639 27.13 6.49 9.47
C LYS A 639 26.48 7.15 10.68
#